data_AF-A0AAN7GYP4-F1
#
_entry.id   AF-A0AAN7GYP4-F1
#
_cell.length_a   1.000
_cell.length_b   1.000
_cell.length_c   1.000
_cell.angle_alpha   90.00
_cell.angle_beta   90.00
_cell.angle_gamma   90.00
#
_symmetry.space_group_name_H-M   'P 1'
#
loop_
_entity.id
_entity.type
_entity.pdbx_description
1 polymer ?
#
loop_
_entity_poly.entity_id
_entity_poly.type
_entity_poly.pdbx_seq_one_letter_code
_entity_poly.pdbx_strand_id
1 'polypeptide(L)'
;MRFLVKRHESLHSSNALDDFLVQLSQRASLDHHHTYIQELRQSSKSPQYSGAHGWGLNPSSPDDELSKSIEDNLEKCRSVAEFLWKLCCQAIEPWSIATSICSAAGIYPRLLPIFFLEQLRQNPKTGPQDISNDWIKFIIKYALSLAYLQHVECLARAYERTWTYAFSGHELINSDSYDGPEAIDPQERPEALLLEVEQGILIRPVQYRIAREICRVDDQFNAQNNYVMQLNMGEGKSSVIVPIVAAEVGDGSQLVRMVVAKPQSKQMMHTLVKALDVNLSKSQVKVLQNMYTNCMESGGVLLIQPEHILSFKLKGLETIYWERPATSSRDISLGTKLLRTYREFESICRDIVDKSDKNLSVKLELIYTMGGPQPIDMSPHRWVIIQRLMDVVANIAQELTNPRHPEGGRFQTIRFLDHRAGNQTIQRLSVELSTNGLEGFPMSIQPRDVQDSVRRYLKYPVVPDPDILKVENELTGVFREKRFKNVLLLLRGLISGDILRFVSGQQRFRVNYGPTSTREPPTMLAVPYRAKDSPSPRSEFSHTDVVTILACLSYYYRGLTLDELLTCFETLGQSRQAELEYQKWISPNLPAVYLSLKSVNLKDKNICEVDIWPLLRFYKSIIDFYLANIVFPKEMRDFPFKLSSSGWDLAKLKNLPLAGFSDTTDSEYVLSLPVQTLDLPEQRHTNASDGQLSALTADSLLDAVTDHRHRISVILDVGAQTIEHGKHEFARSDDDDDEDMEIVEID
;
A
#
# COMPACT_ATOMS: atom_id res chain seq x y z
N MET A 1 -15.93 19.24 32.63
CA MET A 1 -17.39 19.18 32.88
C MET A 1 -18.12 20.54 32.87
N ARG A 2 -17.81 21.53 33.75
CA ARG A 2 -18.58 22.80 33.83
C ARG A 2 -18.64 23.64 32.53
N PHE A 3 -17.68 23.48 31.63
CA PHE A 3 -17.56 24.26 30.39
C PHE A 3 -18.13 23.56 29.14
N LEU A 4 -18.76 22.39 29.28
CA LEU A 4 -19.25 21.57 28.16
C LEU A 4 -20.76 21.79 27.94
N VAL A 5 -21.18 21.96 26.68
CA VAL A 5 -22.59 22.09 26.24
C VAL A 5 -22.86 21.10 25.11
N LYS A 6 -24.00 20.42 25.15
CA LYS A 6 -24.42 19.49 24.11
C LYS A 6 -24.77 20.27 22.83
N ARG A 7 -23.99 20.10 21.76
CA ARG A 7 -24.31 20.68 20.45
C ARG A 7 -25.25 19.74 19.69
N HIS A 8 -26.25 20.32 19.05
CA HIS A 8 -27.07 19.66 18.02
C HIS A 8 -26.61 20.21 16.67
N GLU A 9 -25.68 19.51 16.01
CA GLU A 9 -25.40 19.75 14.59
C GLU A 9 -26.34 18.86 13.77
N SER A 10 -27.37 19.48 13.19
CA SER A 10 -28.15 18.83 12.14
C SER A 10 -27.32 18.86 10.86
N LEU A 11 -26.67 17.74 10.52
CA LEU A 11 -26.03 17.55 9.22
C LEU A 11 -27.11 17.58 8.11
N HIS A 12 -27.30 18.75 7.50
CA HIS A 12 -28.06 18.91 6.27
C HIS A 12 -27.25 18.32 5.09
N SER A 13 -27.17 16.99 4.98
CA SER A 13 -26.62 16.31 3.80
C SER A 13 -27.19 14.90 3.54
N SER A 14 -28.34 14.53 4.12
CA SER A 14 -28.89 13.17 3.98
C SER A 14 -29.34 12.83 2.55
N ASN A 15 -29.81 13.81 1.75
CA ASN A 15 -30.41 13.52 0.44
C ASN A 15 -29.41 13.03 -0.61
N ALA A 16 -28.16 13.51 -0.61
CA ALA A 16 -27.17 13.15 -1.63
C ALA A 16 -26.67 11.69 -1.48
N LEU A 17 -26.49 11.24 -0.23
CA LEU A 17 -26.10 9.86 0.06
C LEU A 17 -27.24 8.89 -0.27
N ASP A 18 -28.48 9.25 0.06
CA ASP A 18 -29.65 8.43 -0.27
C ASP A 18 -29.83 8.31 -1.81
N ASP A 19 -29.67 9.40 -2.56
CA ASP A 19 -29.72 9.38 -4.02
C ASP A 19 -28.58 8.51 -4.62
N PHE A 20 -27.37 8.60 -4.05
CA PHE A 20 -26.24 7.76 -4.45
C PHE A 20 -26.49 6.26 -4.19
N LEU A 21 -27.04 5.91 -3.01
CA LEU A 21 -27.39 4.54 -2.67
C LEU A 21 -28.52 3.97 -3.56
N VAL A 22 -29.42 4.83 -4.04
CA VAL A 22 -30.42 4.45 -5.05
C VAL A 22 -29.75 4.15 -6.38
N GLN A 23 -28.85 5.02 -6.86
CA GLN A 23 -28.12 4.80 -8.12
C GLN A 23 -27.23 3.55 -8.06
N LEU A 24 -26.52 3.32 -6.95
CA LEU A 24 -25.73 2.11 -6.72
C LEU A 24 -26.61 0.86 -6.76
N SER A 25 -27.80 0.90 -6.13
CA SER A 25 -28.72 -0.25 -6.12
C SER A 25 -29.25 -0.61 -7.51
N GLN A 26 -29.36 0.37 -8.41
CA GLN A 26 -29.74 0.14 -9.81
C GLN A 26 -28.61 -0.51 -10.63
N ARG A 27 -27.35 -0.34 -10.21
CA ARG A 27 -26.16 -0.91 -10.87
C ARG A 27 -25.68 -2.22 -10.24
N ALA A 28 -26.20 -2.59 -9.08
CA ALA A 28 -25.86 -3.84 -8.42
C ALA A 28 -26.38 -5.04 -9.22
N SER A 29 -25.50 -6.01 -9.45
CA SER A 29 -25.76 -7.20 -10.28
C SER A 29 -25.36 -8.51 -9.61
N LEU A 30 -24.58 -8.44 -8.53
CA LEU A 30 -24.05 -9.60 -7.79
C LEU A 30 -24.54 -9.52 -6.35
N ASP A 31 -24.72 -10.67 -5.69
CA ASP A 31 -25.27 -10.73 -4.34
C ASP A 31 -24.48 -9.89 -3.33
N HIS A 32 -23.15 -9.90 -3.41
CA HIS A 32 -22.31 -9.08 -2.55
C HIS A 32 -22.45 -7.57 -2.80
N HIS A 33 -22.76 -7.13 -4.03
CA HIS A 33 -23.08 -5.72 -4.28
C HIS A 33 -24.33 -5.32 -3.51
N HIS A 34 -25.33 -6.21 -3.43
CA HIS A 34 -26.55 -5.95 -2.66
C HIS A 34 -26.29 -5.97 -1.16
N THR A 35 -25.47 -6.89 -0.66
CA THR A 35 -25.05 -6.95 0.75
C THR A 35 -24.33 -5.66 1.15
N TYR A 36 -23.33 -5.23 0.38
CA TYR A 36 -22.58 -3.99 0.62
C TYR A 36 -23.49 -2.75 0.68
N ILE A 37 -24.44 -2.63 -0.25
CA ILE A 37 -25.41 -1.52 -0.26
C ILE A 37 -26.33 -1.57 0.97
N GLN A 38 -26.70 -2.77 1.44
CA GLN A 38 -27.48 -2.92 2.66
C GLN A 38 -26.68 -2.50 3.91
N GLU A 39 -25.41 -2.88 3.99
CA GLU A 39 -24.50 -2.48 5.07
C GLU A 39 -24.30 -0.96 5.08
N LEU A 40 -24.08 -0.33 3.92
CA LEU A 40 -24.01 1.13 3.80
C LEU A 40 -25.31 1.82 4.26
N ARG A 41 -26.48 1.27 3.91
CA ARG A 41 -27.79 1.77 4.37
C ARG A 41 -28.00 1.59 5.87
N GLN A 42 -27.43 0.53 6.46
CA GLN A 42 -27.49 0.32 7.91
C GLN A 42 -26.56 1.30 8.63
N SER A 43 -25.36 1.53 8.08
CA SER A 43 -24.40 2.50 8.58
C SER A 43 -24.95 3.92 8.55
N SER A 44 -25.60 4.34 7.46
CA SER A 44 -26.18 5.69 7.34
C SER A 44 -27.35 5.95 8.31
N LYS A 45 -27.97 4.88 8.82
CA LYS A 45 -29.06 4.94 9.80
C LYS A 45 -28.57 4.77 11.24
N SER A 46 -27.28 4.53 11.45
CA SER A 46 -26.70 4.39 12.78
C SER A 46 -26.98 5.65 13.62
N PRO A 47 -27.38 5.51 14.90
CA PRO A 47 -27.61 6.67 15.78
C PRO A 47 -26.35 7.51 16.02
N GLN A 48 -25.15 6.95 15.83
CA GLN A 48 -23.88 7.68 15.87
C GLN A 48 -23.63 8.50 14.58
N TYR A 49 -24.20 8.10 13.44
CA TYR A 49 -24.20 8.88 12.19
C TYR A 49 -25.28 9.97 12.19
N SER A 50 -26.46 9.64 12.73
CA SER A 50 -27.64 10.52 12.83
C SER A 50 -27.53 11.60 13.92
N GLY A 51 -26.46 11.60 14.72
CA GLY A 51 -26.31 12.50 15.85
C GLY A 51 -24.91 12.44 16.44
N ALA A 52 -24.05 13.34 15.98
CA ALA A 52 -22.96 13.83 16.80
C ALA A 52 -23.57 14.50 18.04
N HIS A 53 -23.76 13.73 19.10
CA HIS A 53 -23.87 14.27 20.46
C HIS A 53 -22.49 14.74 20.90
N GLY A 54 -21.90 15.67 20.14
CA GLY A 54 -20.66 16.34 20.49
C GLY A 54 -20.96 17.31 21.62
N TRP A 55 -20.35 17.10 22.78
CA TRP A 55 -20.25 18.19 23.74
C TRP A 55 -19.20 19.17 23.20
N GLY A 56 -19.63 20.38 22.87
CA GLY A 56 -18.74 21.48 22.53
C GLY A 56 -18.45 22.32 23.77
N LEU A 57 -17.35 23.07 23.77
CA LEU A 57 -17.19 24.14 24.74
C LEU A 57 -18.33 25.14 24.62
N ASN A 58 -18.81 25.64 25.76
CA ASN A 58 -19.80 26.71 25.79
C ASN A 58 -19.19 27.96 25.14
N PRO A 59 -19.71 28.47 24.02
CA PRO A 59 -19.20 29.71 23.41
C PRO A 59 -19.41 30.95 24.29
N SER A 60 -20.12 30.82 25.41
CA SER A 60 -20.45 31.90 26.35
C SER A 60 -19.54 31.92 27.59
N SER A 61 -18.64 30.95 27.77
CA SER A 61 -17.70 30.96 28.90
C SER A 61 -16.50 31.87 28.61
N PRO A 62 -16.04 32.71 29.55
CA PRO A 62 -14.87 33.53 29.35
C PRO A 62 -13.64 32.66 29.11
N ASP A 63 -12.91 32.88 28.01
CA ASP A 63 -11.69 32.12 27.68
C ASP A 63 -10.66 32.17 28.82
N ASP A 64 -10.60 33.29 29.55
CA ASP A 64 -9.74 33.50 30.73
C ASP A 64 -10.04 32.53 31.89
N GLU A 65 -11.30 32.11 32.07
CA GLU A 65 -11.66 31.16 33.14
C GLU A 65 -11.21 29.74 32.83
N LEU A 66 -11.24 29.34 31.55
CA LEU A 66 -10.78 28.03 31.11
C LEU A 66 -9.25 27.95 31.18
N SER A 67 -8.54 28.97 30.70
CA SER A 67 -7.06 29.05 30.80
C SER A 67 -6.62 28.93 32.25
N LYS A 68 -7.21 29.74 33.14
CA LYS A 68 -6.91 29.71 34.57
C LYS A 68 -7.22 28.36 35.21
N SER A 69 -8.31 27.71 34.81
CA SER A 69 -8.65 26.37 35.32
C SER A 69 -7.66 25.30 34.83
N ILE A 70 -7.10 25.42 33.64
CA ILE A 70 -6.08 24.50 33.11
C ILE A 70 -4.76 24.71 33.86
N GLU A 71 -4.35 25.96 34.06
CA GLU A 71 -3.15 26.32 34.84
C GLU A 71 -3.24 25.85 36.30
N ASP A 72 -4.36 26.10 36.97
CA ASP A 72 -4.60 25.65 38.35
C ASP A 72 -4.56 24.11 38.45
N ASN A 73 -5.05 23.41 37.42
CA ASN A 73 -5.02 21.95 37.39
C ASN A 73 -3.60 21.42 37.11
N LEU A 74 -2.86 22.09 36.24
CA LEU A 74 -1.48 21.76 35.93
C LEU A 74 -0.60 21.83 37.19
N GLU A 75 -0.71 22.92 37.96
CA GLU A 75 0.05 23.10 39.20
C GLU A 75 -0.31 22.04 40.25
N LYS A 76 -1.59 21.68 40.37
CA LYS A 76 -2.04 20.59 41.25
C LYS A 76 -1.46 19.25 40.82
N CYS A 77 -1.58 18.85 39.55
CA CYS A 77 -1.04 17.59 39.05
C CYS A 77 0.48 17.52 39.26
N ARG A 78 1.20 18.62 39.02
CA ARG A 78 2.65 18.71 39.25
C ARG A 78 3.00 18.51 40.71
N SER A 79 2.30 19.20 41.62
CA SER A 79 2.53 19.08 43.07
C SER A 79 2.30 17.65 43.58
N VAL A 80 1.27 16.96 43.08
CA VAL A 80 0.95 15.58 43.45
C VAL A 80 2.00 14.60 42.94
N ALA A 81 2.41 14.72 41.68
CA ALA A 81 3.43 13.86 41.09
C ALA A 81 4.79 14.02 41.80
N GLU A 82 5.20 15.26 42.10
CA GLU A 82 6.42 15.54 42.88
C GLU A 82 6.35 15.01 44.31
N PHE A 83 5.18 15.11 44.96
CA PHE A 83 4.96 14.59 46.29
C PHE A 83 5.07 13.06 46.34
N LEU A 84 4.40 12.36 45.42
CA LEU A 84 4.47 10.91 45.31
C LEU A 84 5.88 10.43 44.96
N TRP A 85 6.59 11.14 44.08
CA TRP A 85 8.00 10.87 43.78
C TRP A 85 8.91 11.00 45.01
N LYS A 86 8.74 12.06 45.80
CA LYS A 86 9.50 12.25 47.05
C LYS A 86 9.24 11.13 48.03
N LEU A 87 7.99 10.69 48.18
CA LEU A 87 7.65 9.54 49.04
C LEU A 87 8.29 8.24 48.56
N CYS A 88 8.27 7.96 47.24
CA CYS A 88 8.98 6.82 46.65
C CYS A 88 10.47 6.84 47.03
N CYS A 89 11.14 7.99 46.87
CA CYS A 89 12.56 8.13 47.19
C CYS A 89 12.83 7.96 48.69
N GLN A 90 12.03 8.60 49.56
CA GLN A 90 12.17 8.51 51.01
C GLN A 90 11.97 7.09 51.54
N ALA A 91 11.05 6.33 50.95
CA ALA A 91 10.79 4.95 51.34
C ALA A 91 11.96 4.01 51.02
N ILE A 92 12.83 4.37 50.06
CA ILE A 92 14.04 3.63 49.67
C ILE A 92 15.29 4.38 50.15
N GLU A 93 15.18 5.34 51.07
CA GLU A 93 16.38 5.97 51.62
C GLU A 93 17.26 4.96 52.39
N PRO A 94 18.58 5.19 52.46
CA PRO A 94 19.50 4.35 53.21
C PRO A 94 19.11 4.24 54.70
N TRP A 95 18.38 3.19 55.04
CA TRP A 95 17.89 2.92 56.40
C TRP A 95 18.90 2.26 57.35
N SER A 96 20.03 1.78 56.82
CA SER A 96 21.08 1.09 57.59
C SER A 96 22.45 1.73 57.38
N ILE A 97 23.38 1.45 58.29
CA ILE A 97 24.79 1.86 58.16
C ILE A 97 25.40 1.30 56.87
N ALA A 98 25.10 0.04 56.53
CA ALA A 98 25.61 -0.60 55.32
C ALA A 98 25.10 0.09 54.04
N THR A 99 23.80 0.37 53.94
CA THR A 99 23.22 1.09 52.80
C THR A 99 23.72 2.54 52.70
N SER A 100 23.98 3.18 53.84
CA SER A 100 24.52 4.54 53.89
C SER A 100 25.96 4.59 53.35
N ILE A 101 26.77 3.58 53.68
CA ILE A 101 28.12 3.41 53.12
C ILE A 101 28.05 3.16 51.61
N CYS A 102 27.13 2.31 51.13
CA CYS A 102 26.93 2.06 49.70
C CYS A 102 26.53 3.33 48.94
N SER A 103 25.67 4.18 49.54
CA SER A 103 25.29 5.48 48.99
C SER A 103 26.47 6.44 48.89
N ALA A 104 27.24 6.58 49.98
CA ALA A 104 28.45 7.40 49.98
C ALA A 104 29.53 6.90 49.00
N ALA A 105 29.60 5.59 48.74
CA ALA A 105 30.51 4.98 47.78
C ALA A 105 30.03 5.05 46.32
N GLY A 106 28.83 5.58 46.04
CA GLY A 106 28.25 5.63 44.69
C GLY A 106 27.80 4.27 44.14
N ILE A 107 27.65 3.26 45.00
CA ILE A 107 27.25 1.89 44.65
C ILE A 107 25.74 1.69 44.87
N TYR A 108 25.07 2.65 45.48
CA TYR A 108 23.62 2.62 45.68
C TYR A 108 22.85 2.79 44.35
N PRO A 109 21.70 2.10 44.16
CA PRO A 109 20.93 2.22 42.93
C PRO A 109 20.58 3.67 42.62
N ARG A 110 20.80 4.08 41.37
CA ARG A 110 20.37 5.40 40.92
C ARG A 110 18.85 5.41 40.80
N LEU A 111 18.19 6.11 41.72
CA LEU A 111 16.73 6.26 41.71
C LEU A 111 16.31 7.19 40.57
N LEU A 112 15.72 6.61 39.53
CA LEU A 112 15.09 7.30 38.41
C LEU A 112 13.61 6.89 38.38
N PRO A 113 12.69 7.70 37.82
CA PRO A 113 11.28 7.31 37.69
C PRO A 113 11.09 5.92 37.07
N ILE A 114 11.92 5.58 36.08
CA ILE A 114 11.90 4.28 35.40
C ILE A 114 12.17 3.10 36.34
N PHE A 115 12.96 3.28 37.40
CA PHE A 115 13.25 2.22 38.38
C PHE A 115 11.99 1.73 39.10
N PHE A 116 11.05 2.64 39.38
CA PHE A 116 9.77 2.28 39.99
C PHE A 116 8.78 1.78 38.95
N LEU A 117 8.69 2.47 37.81
CA LEU A 117 7.74 2.13 36.75
C LEU A 117 8.00 0.75 36.14
N GLU A 118 9.27 0.34 35.95
CA GLU A 118 9.59 -0.98 35.39
C GLU A 118 9.09 -2.15 36.27
N GLN A 119 8.85 -1.91 37.56
CA GLN A 119 8.31 -2.90 38.50
C GLN A 119 6.83 -3.23 38.23
N LEU A 120 6.14 -2.44 37.41
CA LEU A 120 4.76 -2.68 37.02
C LEU A 120 4.62 -3.74 35.92
N ARG A 121 5.72 -4.23 35.33
CA ARG A 121 5.68 -5.25 34.27
C ARG A 121 5.22 -6.60 34.81
N GLN A 122 4.07 -7.09 34.34
CA GLN A 122 3.53 -8.41 34.66
C GLN A 122 4.12 -9.49 33.74
N ASN A 123 5.43 -9.75 33.83
CA ASN A 123 6.01 -10.95 33.21
C ASN A 123 6.37 -11.98 34.30
N PRO A 124 5.82 -13.20 34.28
CA PRO A 124 6.10 -14.21 35.30
C PRO A 124 7.58 -14.65 35.37
N LYS A 125 8.36 -14.45 34.29
CA LYS A 125 9.80 -14.81 34.22
C LYS A 125 10.74 -13.61 34.40
N THR A 126 10.35 -12.41 33.98
CA THR A 126 11.23 -11.21 33.97
C THR A 126 10.70 -10.04 34.80
N GLY A 127 9.47 -10.12 35.30
CA GLY A 127 8.87 -9.16 36.21
C GLY A 127 9.35 -9.37 37.66
N PRO A 128 9.09 -8.41 38.55
CA PRO A 128 9.52 -8.49 39.93
C PRO A 128 8.83 -9.62 40.68
N GLN A 129 9.61 -10.58 41.17
CA GLN A 129 9.08 -11.74 41.90
C GLN A 129 8.83 -11.48 43.40
N ASP A 130 9.39 -10.40 43.95
CA ASP A 130 9.44 -10.14 45.41
C ASP A 130 8.87 -8.76 45.84
N ILE A 131 7.92 -8.19 45.09
CA ILE A 131 7.28 -6.91 45.46
C ILE A 131 5.94 -7.13 46.15
N SER A 132 5.70 -6.42 47.27
CA SER A 132 4.42 -6.49 47.96
C SER A 132 3.30 -5.82 47.16
N ASN A 133 2.07 -6.32 47.30
CA ASN A 133 0.90 -5.70 46.66
C ASN A 133 0.70 -4.23 47.07
N ASP A 134 1.14 -3.83 48.26
CA ASP A 134 1.06 -2.43 48.70
C ASP A 134 2.01 -1.53 47.90
N TRP A 135 3.21 -2.02 47.58
CA TRP A 135 4.15 -1.33 46.69
C TRP A 135 3.61 -1.22 45.28
N ILE A 136 3.01 -2.29 44.72
CA ILE A 136 2.38 -2.24 43.39
C ILE A 136 1.30 -1.16 43.36
N LYS A 137 0.40 -1.14 44.35
CA LYS A 137 -0.65 -0.11 44.47
C LYS A 137 -0.07 1.30 44.58
N PHE A 138 1.05 1.47 45.28
CA PHE A 138 1.70 2.77 45.42
C PHE A 138 2.34 3.23 44.10
N ILE A 139 3.03 2.32 43.41
CA ILE A 139 3.66 2.61 42.12
C ILE A 139 2.60 2.91 41.05
N ILE A 140 1.45 2.21 41.06
CA ILE A 140 0.30 2.53 40.21
C ILE A 140 -0.20 3.96 40.46
N LYS A 141 -0.37 4.37 41.73
CA LYS A 141 -0.77 5.75 42.07
C LYS A 141 0.23 6.77 41.55
N TYR A 142 1.53 6.48 41.67
CA TYR A 142 2.57 7.33 41.13
C TYR A 142 2.49 7.42 39.60
N ALA A 143 2.36 6.29 38.91
CA ALA A 143 2.22 6.24 37.45
C ALA A 143 0.97 7.00 36.95
N LEU A 144 -0.18 6.83 37.60
CA LEU A 144 -1.40 7.60 37.31
C LEU A 144 -1.16 9.11 37.44
N SER A 145 -0.46 9.54 38.51
CA SER A 145 -0.17 10.96 38.69
C SER A 145 0.70 11.54 37.57
N LEU A 146 1.60 10.74 36.99
CA LEU A 146 2.41 11.13 35.84
C LEU A 146 1.58 11.21 34.57
N ALA A 147 0.72 10.21 34.30
CA ALA A 147 -0.17 10.19 33.14
C ALA A 147 -1.10 11.42 33.14
N TYR A 148 -1.71 11.73 34.29
CA TYR A 148 -2.54 12.93 34.44
C TYR A 148 -1.76 14.24 34.24
N LEU A 149 -0.54 14.34 34.80
CA LEU A 149 0.31 15.51 34.60
C LEU A 149 0.62 15.72 33.11
N GLN A 150 1.04 14.67 32.40
CA GLN A 150 1.35 14.73 30.97
C GLN A 150 0.14 15.12 30.12
N HIS A 151 -1.04 14.59 30.45
CA HIS A 151 -2.28 14.94 29.78
C HIS A 151 -2.62 16.43 29.95
N VAL A 152 -2.54 16.97 31.17
CA VAL A 152 -2.81 18.40 31.43
C VAL A 152 -1.76 19.29 30.77
N GLU A 153 -0.48 18.88 30.74
CA GLU A 153 0.57 19.58 29.98
C GLU A 153 0.31 19.58 28.47
N CYS A 154 -0.31 18.53 27.94
CA CYS A 154 -0.75 18.48 26.54
C CYS A 154 -1.90 19.46 26.27
N LEU A 155 -2.91 19.47 27.14
CA LEU A 155 -4.04 20.41 27.06
C LEU A 155 -3.59 21.87 27.12
N ALA A 156 -2.68 22.21 28.05
CA ALA A 156 -2.11 23.56 28.16
C ALA A 156 -1.39 23.99 26.88
N ARG A 157 -0.53 23.11 26.33
CA ARG A 157 0.18 23.37 25.06
C ARG A 157 -0.75 23.49 23.85
N ALA A 158 -1.83 22.71 23.81
CA ALA A 158 -2.80 22.76 22.73
C ALA A 158 -3.60 24.07 22.75
N TYR A 159 -3.97 24.53 23.95
CA TYR A 159 -4.64 25.81 24.17
C TYR A 159 -3.78 27.00 23.72
N GLU A 160 -2.48 26.99 24.01
CA GLU A 160 -1.54 28.04 23.56
C GLU A 160 -1.37 28.12 22.04
N ARG A 161 -1.53 26.98 21.32
CA ARG A 161 -1.19 26.87 19.89
C ARG A 161 -2.37 26.96 18.92
N THR A 162 -3.59 26.66 19.36
CA THR A 162 -4.73 26.43 18.44
C THR A 162 -5.96 27.20 18.92
N TRP A 163 -6.34 28.26 18.20
CA TRP A 163 -7.54 29.09 18.43
C TRP A 163 -8.87 28.39 18.02
N THR A 164 -8.87 27.09 17.75
CA THR A 164 -10.05 26.38 17.23
C THR A 164 -10.84 25.67 18.33
N TYR A 165 -11.98 26.27 18.67
CA TYR A 165 -13.02 25.78 19.59
C TYR A 165 -13.52 24.33 19.34
N ALA A 166 -13.23 23.74 18.18
CA ALA A 166 -13.68 22.39 17.82
C ALA A 166 -12.82 21.27 18.42
N PHE A 167 -11.53 21.52 18.69
CA PHE A 167 -10.59 20.47 19.15
C PHE A 167 -10.67 20.20 20.66
N SER A 168 -11.02 21.22 21.46
CA SER A 168 -10.95 21.14 22.92
C SER A 168 -12.11 20.38 23.59
N GLY A 169 -13.28 20.26 22.94
CA GLY A 169 -14.44 19.58 23.52
C GLY A 169 -14.26 18.06 23.65
N HIS A 170 -13.68 17.42 22.63
CA HIS A 170 -13.50 15.96 22.60
C HIS A 170 -12.43 15.46 23.59
N GLU A 171 -11.31 16.16 23.73
CA GLU A 171 -10.24 15.78 24.67
C GLU A 171 -10.68 15.91 26.14
N LEU A 172 -11.52 16.90 26.47
CA LEU A 172 -12.10 17.09 27.80
C LEU A 172 -13.18 16.06 28.19
N ILE A 173 -13.69 15.28 27.23
CA ILE A 173 -14.64 14.17 27.47
C ILE A 173 -13.88 12.86 27.62
N ASN A 174 -12.76 12.71 26.90
CA ASN A 174 -11.90 11.52 26.97
C ASN A 174 -11.09 11.44 28.28
N SER A 175 -11.08 12.50 29.10
CA SER A 175 -10.36 12.56 30.38
C SER A 175 -10.86 11.59 31.45
N ASP A 176 -12.06 11.02 31.31
CA ASP A 176 -12.68 10.11 32.28
C ASP A 176 -12.26 8.63 32.07
N SER A 177 -11.09 8.39 31.46
CA SER A 177 -10.63 7.02 31.10
C SER A 177 -10.48 6.07 32.31
N TYR A 178 -10.33 6.63 33.51
CA TYR A 178 -10.20 5.92 34.78
C TYR A 178 -11.39 6.12 35.74
N ASP A 179 -12.43 6.87 35.33
CA ASP A 179 -13.60 7.20 36.15
C ASP A 179 -14.88 6.71 35.46
N GLY A 180 -15.55 5.71 36.05
CA GLY A 180 -16.84 5.20 35.57
C GLY A 180 -16.98 3.67 35.57
N PRO A 181 -18.16 3.14 35.19
CA PRO A 181 -18.42 1.70 35.17
C PRO A 181 -17.61 0.93 34.11
N GLU A 182 -17.01 1.62 33.14
CA GLU A 182 -16.14 1.05 32.09
C GLU A 182 -14.65 1.44 32.27
N ALA A 183 -14.28 1.96 33.45
CA ALA A 183 -12.91 2.41 33.74
C ALA A 183 -11.89 1.27 33.62
N ILE A 184 -10.72 1.59 33.07
CA ILE A 184 -9.57 0.70 33.01
C ILE A 184 -9.06 0.50 34.44
N ASP A 185 -9.07 -0.73 34.98
CA ASP A 185 -8.43 -1.00 36.27
C ASP A 185 -6.91 -1.14 36.07
N PRO A 186 -6.09 -0.17 36.55
CA PRO A 186 -4.65 -0.23 36.37
C PRO A 186 -3.99 -1.32 37.21
N GLN A 187 -4.69 -1.93 38.17
CA GLN A 187 -4.20 -3.11 38.90
C GLN A 187 -4.36 -4.39 38.07
N GLU A 188 -5.45 -4.51 37.32
CA GLU A 188 -5.64 -5.64 36.42
C GLU A 188 -4.64 -5.59 35.26
N ARG A 189 -4.35 -4.38 34.72
CA ARG A 189 -3.45 -4.20 33.57
C ARG A 189 -2.55 -2.96 33.66
N PRO A 190 -1.43 -3.06 34.38
CA PRO A 190 -0.50 -1.95 34.56
C PRO A 190 0.33 -1.64 33.29
N GLU A 191 0.43 -2.54 32.31
CA GLU A 191 1.14 -2.30 31.04
C GLU A 191 0.49 -1.18 30.22
N ALA A 192 -0.84 -1.09 30.23
CA ALA A 192 -1.57 -0.02 29.56
C ALA A 192 -1.21 1.34 30.17
N LEU A 193 -1.11 1.43 31.50
CA LEU A 193 -0.69 2.62 32.20
C LEU A 193 0.79 2.96 31.95
N LEU A 194 1.67 1.96 31.83
CA LEU A 194 3.05 2.18 31.43
C LEU A 194 3.16 2.77 30.03
N LEU A 195 2.35 2.29 29.09
CA LEU A 195 2.29 2.82 27.73
C LEU A 195 1.85 4.29 27.71
N GLU A 196 0.85 4.65 28.51
CA GLU A 196 0.42 6.04 28.67
C GLU A 196 1.54 6.95 29.15
N VAL A 197 2.24 6.54 30.23
CA VAL A 197 3.32 7.33 30.83
C VAL A 197 4.52 7.44 29.89
N GLU A 198 4.88 6.37 29.18
CA GLU A 198 6.00 6.36 28.24
C GLU A 198 5.73 7.25 27.02
N GLN A 199 4.53 7.17 26.46
CA GLN A 199 4.17 7.89 25.23
C GLN A 199 3.60 9.30 25.49
N GLY A 200 3.24 9.62 26.74
CA GLY A 200 2.58 10.87 27.08
C GLY A 200 1.17 10.98 26.48
N ILE A 201 0.44 9.86 26.45
CA ILE A 201 -0.91 9.75 25.89
C ILE A 201 -1.92 9.32 26.96
N LEU A 202 -3.21 9.50 26.68
CA LEU A 202 -4.30 8.91 27.47
C LEU A 202 -5.05 7.91 26.57
N ILE A 203 -5.16 6.66 27.01
CA ILE A 203 -5.85 5.59 26.28
C ILE A 203 -7.35 5.80 26.45
N ARG A 204 -8.05 5.94 25.34
CA ARG A 204 -9.51 6.10 25.34
C ARG A 204 -10.19 4.77 25.72
N PRO A 205 -11.32 4.78 26.44
CA PRO A 205 -12.04 3.56 26.81
C PRO A 205 -12.38 2.66 25.62
N VAL A 206 -12.72 3.26 24.47
CA VAL A 206 -12.99 2.51 23.23
C VAL A 206 -11.75 1.76 22.72
N GLN A 207 -10.56 2.37 22.76
CA GLN A 207 -9.30 1.74 22.33
C GLN A 207 -8.95 0.54 23.21
N TYR A 208 -9.15 0.68 24.53
CA TYR A 208 -8.93 -0.40 25.49
C TYR A 208 -9.93 -1.55 25.33
N ARG A 209 -11.23 -1.25 25.14
CA ARG A 209 -12.26 -2.28 24.90
C ARG A 209 -11.98 -3.07 23.63
N ILE A 210 -11.56 -2.41 22.56
CA ILE A 210 -11.17 -3.06 21.31
C ILE A 210 -9.99 -4.00 21.53
N ALA A 211 -8.93 -3.52 22.20
CA ALA A 211 -7.78 -4.36 22.52
C ALA A 211 -8.17 -5.59 23.34
N ARG A 212 -9.02 -5.41 24.36
CA ARG A 212 -9.51 -6.50 25.21
C ARG A 212 -10.34 -7.52 24.44
N GLU A 213 -11.18 -7.08 23.51
CA GLU A 213 -12.01 -8.01 22.72
C GLU A 213 -11.15 -8.89 21.83
N ILE A 214 -10.12 -8.33 21.20
CA ILE A 214 -9.15 -9.09 20.39
C ILE A 214 -8.47 -10.18 21.20
N CYS A 215 -8.04 -9.83 22.41
CA CYS A 215 -7.38 -10.79 23.29
C CYS A 215 -8.35 -11.82 23.90
N ARG A 216 -9.66 -11.53 23.96
CA ARG A 216 -10.70 -12.44 24.49
C ARG A 216 -11.27 -13.41 23.46
N VAL A 217 -11.34 -13.01 22.20
CA VAL A 217 -11.77 -13.89 21.10
C VAL A 217 -10.95 -15.19 21.09
N ASP A 218 -9.74 -15.13 21.64
CA ASP A 218 -8.81 -16.25 21.82
C ASP A 218 -9.28 -17.33 22.80
N ASP A 219 -10.08 -16.97 23.80
CA ASP A 219 -10.51 -17.89 24.86
C ASP A 219 -11.87 -18.57 24.56
N GLN A 220 -12.70 -17.95 23.73
CA GLN A 220 -14.12 -18.33 23.57
C GLN A 220 -14.43 -19.07 22.27
N PHE A 221 -13.70 -18.78 21.19
CA PHE A 221 -13.91 -19.39 19.89
C PHE A 221 -12.78 -20.39 19.65
N ASN A 222 -13.11 -21.68 19.54
CA ASN A 222 -12.15 -22.73 19.18
C ASN A 222 -11.34 -22.33 17.93
N ALA A 223 -10.17 -21.70 18.10
CA ALA A 223 -8.97 -21.51 17.27
C ALA A 223 -9.05 -21.62 15.72
N GLN A 224 -10.22 -21.45 15.10
CA GLN A 224 -10.44 -21.85 13.70
C GLN A 224 -10.59 -20.68 12.73
N ASN A 225 -10.65 -19.43 13.18
CA ASN A 225 -10.76 -18.27 12.29
C ASN A 225 -9.72 -17.19 12.62
N ASN A 226 -9.36 -16.43 11.60
CA ASN A 226 -8.59 -15.20 11.75
C ASN A 226 -9.54 -14.01 11.82
N TYR A 227 -9.13 -12.93 12.49
CA TYR A 227 -10.01 -11.79 12.74
C TYR A 227 -9.39 -10.51 12.23
N VAL A 228 -10.19 -9.67 11.58
CA VAL A 228 -9.81 -8.30 11.23
C VAL A 228 -10.82 -7.34 11.85
N MET A 229 -10.32 -6.30 12.49
CA MET A 229 -11.12 -5.20 13.02
C MET A 229 -10.92 -3.96 12.18
N GLN A 230 -12.01 -3.23 11.92
CA GLN A 230 -11.94 -1.90 11.36
C GLN A 230 -11.76 -0.90 12.49
N LEU A 231 -10.91 0.11 12.32
CA LEU A 231 -11.13 1.38 13.02
C LEU A 231 -10.97 2.56 12.04
N ASN A 232 -11.22 3.79 12.46
CA ASN A 232 -10.95 4.94 11.59
C ASN A 232 -9.47 5.31 11.52
N MET A 233 -9.08 5.95 10.43
CA MET A 233 -7.80 6.64 10.36
C MET A 233 -7.70 7.70 11.47
N GLY A 234 -6.58 7.72 12.19
CA GLY A 234 -6.36 8.69 13.27
C GLY A 234 -6.89 8.27 14.65
N GLU A 235 -7.56 7.11 14.78
CA GLU A 235 -8.02 6.60 16.09
C GLU A 235 -6.93 5.93 16.94
N GLY A 236 -5.66 5.99 16.53
CA GLY A 236 -4.53 5.47 17.29
C GLY A 236 -4.33 3.94 17.20
N LYS A 237 -4.69 3.32 16.07
CA LYS A 237 -4.55 1.85 15.89
C LYS A 237 -3.12 1.36 16.10
N SER A 238 -2.20 1.88 15.29
CA SER A 238 -0.79 1.46 15.29
C SER A 238 -0.03 1.99 16.51
N SER A 239 -0.47 3.10 17.09
CA SER A 239 0.21 3.78 18.20
C SER A 239 -0.30 3.41 19.59
N VAL A 240 -1.52 2.87 19.70
CA VAL A 240 -2.16 2.57 20.98
C VAL A 240 -2.66 1.13 21.04
N ILE A 241 -3.55 0.74 20.14
CA ILE A 241 -4.24 -0.56 20.23
C ILE A 241 -3.30 -1.73 19.97
N VAL A 242 -2.52 -1.67 18.88
CA VAL A 242 -1.56 -2.73 18.52
C VAL A 242 -0.54 -2.96 19.63
N PRO A 243 0.10 -1.93 20.22
CA PRO A 243 0.98 -2.10 21.38
C PRO A 243 0.30 -2.74 22.59
N ILE A 244 -0.94 -2.36 22.93
CA ILE A 244 -1.68 -2.95 24.06
C ILE A 244 -1.90 -4.45 23.83
N VAL A 245 -2.41 -4.82 22.65
CA VAL A 245 -2.63 -6.23 22.29
C VAL A 245 -1.30 -7.00 22.30
N ALA A 246 -0.24 -6.43 21.75
CA ALA A 246 1.05 -7.10 21.70
C ALA A 246 1.66 -7.33 23.09
N ALA A 247 1.53 -6.36 24.00
CA ALA A 247 1.98 -6.48 25.39
C ALA A 247 1.17 -7.53 26.15
N GLU A 248 -0.15 -7.56 25.95
CA GLU A 248 -1.05 -8.49 26.63
C GLU A 248 -0.86 -9.94 26.20
N VAL A 249 -0.67 -10.16 24.90
CA VAL A 249 -0.54 -11.51 24.33
C VAL A 249 0.91 -12.05 24.47
N GLY A 250 1.86 -11.17 24.80
CA GLY A 250 3.29 -11.44 25.00
C GLY A 250 3.67 -12.02 26.37
N ASP A 251 2.92 -13.01 26.87
CA ASP A 251 3.14 -13.64 28.18
C ASP A 251 4.33 -14.62 28.24
N GLY A 252 4.95 -14.88 27.08
CA GLY A 252 6.05 -15.79 26.87
C GLY A 252 5.68 -17.28 26.71
N SER A 253 4.39 -17.58 26.59
CA SER A 253 3.87 -18.88 26.11
C SER A 253 3.87 -18.97 24.58
N GLN A 254 3.79 -17.83 23.90
CA GLN A 254 3.71 -17.70 22.45
C GLN A 254 4.59 -16.55 21.94
N LEU A 255 5.04 -16.66 20.68
CA LEU A 255 5.85 -15.63 20.03
C LEU A 255 4.95 -14.61 19.34
N VAL A 256 4.86 -13.40 19.88
CA VAL A 256 4.10 -12.32 19.24
C VAL A 256 4.89 -11.74 18.07
N ARG A 257 4.27 -11.70 16.90
CA ARG A 257 4.83 -11.08 15.69
C ARG A 257 3.93 -9.94 15.22
N MET A 258 4.48 -8.74 15.22
CA MET A 258 3.83 -7.56 14.63
C MET A 258 4.21 -7.49 13.15
N VAL A 259 3.23 -7.74 12.27
CA VAL A 259 3.39 -7.71 10.82
C VAL A 259 3.06 -6.30 10.32
N VAL A 260 4.07 -5.59 9.83
CA VAL A 260 3.96 -4.19 9.41
C VAL A 260 4.34 -3.97 7.95
N ALA A 261 3.77 -2.94 7.34
CA ALA A 261 4.07 -2.54 5.96
C ALA A 261 5.43 -1.82 5.84
N LYS A 262 6.01 -1.84 4.62
CA LYS A 262 7.37 -1.36 4.29
C LYS A 262 7.76 0.08 4.71
N PRO A 263 6.88 1.11 4.82
CA PRO A 263 7.31 2.47 5.17
C PRO A 263 7.92 2.63 6.58
N GLN A 264 7.62 1.74 7.52
CA GLN A 264 8.00 1.88 8.93
C GLN A 264 9.27 1.12 9.35
N SER A 265 9.88 0.33 8.45
CA SER A 265 11.05 -0.51 8.76
C SER A 265 12.14 -0.38 7.68
N LYS A 266 12.54 0.86 7.37
CA LYS A 266 13.55 1.15 6.33
C LYS A 266 14.91 0.50 6.62
N GLN A 267 15.24 0.23 7.89
CA GLN A 267 16.57 -0.22 8.31
C GLN A 267 16.76 -1.75 8.36
N MET A 268 15.70 -2.55 8.61
CA MET A 268 15.82 -4.02 8.72
C MET A 268 15.82 -4.75 7.36
N MET A 269 15.13 -4.21 6.35
CA MET A 269 14.92 -4.86 5.05
C MET A 269 16.20 -5.00 4.20
N HIS A 270 17.13 -4.03 4.29
CA HIS A 270 18.37 -4.08 3.51
C HIS A 270 19.30 -5.22 3.94
N THR A 271 19.21 -5.63 5.21
CA THR A 271 20.07 -6.67 5.79
C THR A 271 19.51 -8.07 5.57
N LEU A 272 18.19 -8.29 5.73
CA LEU A 272 17.58 -9.62 5.60
C LEU A 272 17.39 -10.07 4.15
N VAL A 273 16.92 -9.21 3.24
CA VAL A 273 16.72 -9.62 1.83
C VAL A 273 18.05 -9.90 1.14
N LYS A 274 19.10 -9.09 1.40
CA LYS A 274 20.45 -9.39 0.93
C LYS A 274 21.06 -10.62 1.60
N ALA A 275 20.70 -10.94 2.85
CA ALA A 275 21.19 -12.14 3.55
C ALA A 275 20.40 -13.42 3.23
N LEU A 276 19.19 -13.34 2.68
CA LEU A 276 18.39 -14.50 2.24
C LEU A 276 18.68 -14.90 0.79
N ASP A 277 19.23 -13.98 0.00
CA ASP A 277 19.92 -14.27 -1.27
C ASP A 277 21.32 -14.89 -1.03
N VAL A 278 21.82 -14.80 0.21
CA VAL A 278 22.98 -15.55 0.69
C VAL A 278 22.51 -16.91 1.19
N ASN A 279 23.20 -17.98 0.77
CA ASN A 279 22.88 -19.36 1.16
C ASN A 279 22.79 -19.50 2.69
N LEU A 280 21.56 -19.57 3.23
CA LEU A 280 21.32 -19.86 4.64
C LEU A 280 21.96 -21.21 5.00
N SER A 281 22.87 -21.21 5.94
CA SER A 281 23.49 -22.43 6.47
C SER A 281 22.63 -23.05 7.57
N LYS A 282 22.81 -24.37 7.81
CA LYS A 282 22.11 -25.07 8.90
C LYS A 282 22.39 -24.45 10.28
N SER A 283 23.54 -23.81 10.48
CA SER A 283 23.90 -23.10 11.71
C SER A 283 23.13 -21.78 11.84
N GLN A 284 23.01 -20.99 10.77
CA GLN A 284 22.20 -19.76 10.77
C GLN A 284 20.72 -20.04 11.09
N VAL A 285 20.16 -21.14 10.57
CA VAL A 285 18.78 -21.55 10.93
C VAL A 285 18.66 -21.83 12.43
N LYS A 286 19.68 -22.46 13.04
CA LYS A 286 19.69 -22.72 14.49
C LYS A 286 19.80 -21.43 15.30
N VAL A 287 20.62 -20.48 14.83
CA VAL A 287 20.74 -19.16 15.45
C VAL A 287 19.39 -18.42 15.40
N LEU A 288 18.69 -18.45 14.27
CA LEU A 288 17.34 -17.87 14.16
C LEU A 288 16.35 -18.53 15.12
N GLN A 289 16.34 -19.86 15.21
CA GLN A 289 15.50 -20.57 16.20
C GLN A 289 15.79 -20.09 17.62
N ASN A 290 17.06 -20.03 18.02
CA ASN A 290 17.43 -19.55 19.36
C ASN A 290 17.02 -18.10 19.61
N MET A 291 17.17 -17.20 18.62
CA MET A 291 16.74 -15.80 18.74
C MET A 291 15.23 -15.70 18.98
N TYR A 292 14.44 -16.46 18.23
CA TYR A 292 12.98 -16.46 18.38
C TYR A 292 12.52 -17.09 19.70
N THR A 293 13.15 -18.19 20.13
CA THR A 293 12.88 -18.78 21.45
C THR A 293 13.22 -17.82 22.58
N ASN A 294 14.37 -17.16 22.53
CA ASN A 294 14.74 -16.17 23.55
C ASN A 294 13.76 -14.98 23.58
N CYS A 295 13.36 -14.49 22.40
CA CYS A 295 12.36 -13.42 22.27
C CYS A 295 11.04 -13.85 22.93
N MET A 296 10.53 -15.02 22.56
CA MET A 296 9.33 -15.61 23.13
C MET A 296 9.45 -15.75 24.65
N GLU A 297 10.49 -16.40 25.17
CA GLU A 297 10.66 -16.61 26.62
C GLU A 297 10.74 -15.32 27.42
N SER A 298 11.20 -14.23 26.80
CA SER A 298 11.25 -12.89 27.41
C SER A 298 9.94 -12.10 27.35
N GLY A 299 8.89 -12.62 26.69
CA GLY A 299 7.66 -11.88 26.38
C GLY A 299 7.86 -10.80 25.32
N GLY A 300 8.88 -10.96 24.47
CA GLY A 300 9.25 -9.98 23.45
C GLY A 300 8.33 -10.02 22.24
N VAL A 301 8.21 -8.87 21.57
CA VAL A 301 7.45 -8.71 20.34
C VAL A 301 8.42 -8.63 19.16
N LEU A 302 8.20 -9.47 18.15
CA LEU A 302 8.99 -9.47 16.93
C LEU A 302 8.35 -8.57 15.86
N LEU A 303 9.03 -7.49 15.49
CA LEU A 303 8.64 -6.69 14.33
C LEU A 303 9.08 -7.36 13.03
N ILE A 304 8.13 -7.71 12.15
CA ILE A 304 8.40 -8.45 10.92
C ILE A 304 7.59 -7.90 9.73
N GLN A 305 8.07 -8.16 8.52
CA GLN A 305 7.36 -7.84 7.29
C GLN A 305 6.78 -9.12 6.67
N PRO A 306 5.65 -9.04 5.93
CA PRO A 306 5.10 -10.16 5.16
C PRO A 306 6.16 -10.92 4.38
N GLU A 307 7.05 -10.20 3.69
CA GLU A 307 8.07 -10.78 2.82
C GLU A 307 9.05 -11.66 3.59
N HIS A 308 9.35 -11.38 4.86
CA HIS A 308 10.26 -12.22 5.65
C HIS A 308 9.66 -13.60 5.94
N ILE A 309 8.36 -13.66 6.24
CA ILE A 309 7.65 -14.91 6.53
C ILE A 309 7.50 -15.72 5.24
N LEU A 310 7.02 -15.07 4.19
CA LEU A 310 6.76 -15.71 2.89
C LEU A 310 8.07 -16.16 2.22
N SER A 311 9.11 -15.33 2.23
CA SER A 311 10.43 -15.70 1.69
C SER A 311 11.05 -16.88 2.42
N PHE A 312 10.91 -16.96 3.75
CA PHE A 312 11.43 -18.09 4.53
C PHE A 312 10.77 -19.42 4.12
N LYS A 313 9.45 -19.41 3.91
CA LYS A 313 8.69 -20.55 3.36
C LYS A 313 9.17 -20.93 1.96
N LEU A 314 9.22 -19.95 1.04
CA LEU A 314 9.62 -20.17 -0.35
C LEU A 314 11.07 -20.67 -0.45
N LYS A 315 11.99 -20.13 0.36
CA LYS A 315 13.38 -20.59 0.41
C LYS A 315 13.49 -22.04 0.85
N GLY A 316 12.68 -22.46 1.81
CA GLY A 316 12.58 -23.87 2.22
C GLY A 316 12.18 -24.78 1.06
N LEU A 317 11.14 -24.40 0.30
CA LEU A 317 10.67 -25.13 -0.88
C LEU A 317 11.70 -25.15 -2.02
N GLU A 318 12.28 -24.00 -2.36
CA GLU A 318 13.36 -23.87 -3.35
C GLU A 318 14.55 -24.77 -2.99
N THR A 319 14.94 -24.80 -1.72
CA THR A 319 16.10 -25.57 -1.28
C THR A 319 15.84 -27.07 -1.42
N ILE A 320 14.65 -27.56 -1.04
CA ILE A 320 14.24 -28.95 -1.32
C ILE A 320 14.23 -29.23 -2.82
N TYR A 321 13.81 -28.22 -3.59
CA TYR A 321 13.92 -28.10 -5.04
C TYR A 321 15.21 -28.71 -5.61
N TRP A 322 16.29 -28.04 -5.22
CA TRP A 322 17.62 -28.23 -5.76
C TRP A 322 18.45 -29.28 -5.02
N GLU A 323 18.09 -29.60 -3.78
CA GLU A 323 18.78 -30.62 -3.00
C GLU A 323 18.59 -32.02 -3.62
N ARG A 324 19.70 -32.73 -3.87
CA ARG A 324 19.64 -34.14 -4.24
C ARG A 324 19.13 -34.97 -3.05
N PRO A 325 18.38 -36.06 -3.29
CA PRO A 325 17.97 -36.96 -2.21
C PRO A 325 19.20 -37.43 -1.42
N ALA A 326 19.13 -37.29 -0.10
CA ALA A 326 20.27 -37.53 0.78
C ALA A 326 20.82 -38.94 0.62
N THR A 327 22.14 -39.07 0.43
CA THR A 327 22.87 -40.35 0.33
C THR A 327 22.93 -41.12 1.66
N SER A 328 22.52 -40.52 2.78
CA SER A 328 22.52 -41.11 4.12
C SER A 328 21.27 -40.72 4.89
N SER A 329 20.57 -41.70 5.47
CA SER A 329 19.28 -41.56 6.17
C SER A 329 19.30 -40.72 7.46
N ARG A 330 20.47 -40.25 7.93
CA ARG A 330 20.62 -39.53 9.20
C ARG A 330 20.74 -38.01 9.08
N ASP A 331 20.99 -37.46 7.89
CA ASP A 331 21.15 -36.01 7.72
C ASP A 331 19.89 -35.35 7.16
N ILE A 332 19.24 -34.53 7.98
CA ILE A 332 18.10 -33.70 7.53
C ILE A 332 18.63 -32.66 6.55
N SER A 333 18.03 -32.58 5.36
CA SER A 333 18.37 -31.60 4.33
C SER A 333 18.12 -30.17 4.85
N LEU A 334 18.84 -29.18 4.33
CA LEU A 334 18.65 -27.78 4.76
C LEU A 334 17.21 -27.33 4.48
N GLY A 335 16.67 -27.66 3.31
CA GLY A 335 15.29 -27.31 2.96
C GLY A 335 14.26 -27.94 3.90
N THR A 336 14.48 -29.21 4.28
CA THR A 336 13.62 -29.88 5.27
C THR A 336 13.72 -29.21 6.64
N LYS A 337 14.92 -28.78 7.05
CA LYS A 337 15.12 -28.06 8.32
C LYS A 337 14.38 -26.71 8.30
N LEU A 338 14.52 -25.93 7.22
CA LEU A 338 13.81 -24.65 7.04
C LEU A 338 12.29 -24.82 7.14
N LEU A 339 11.71 -25.81 6.45
CA LEU A 339 10.26 -26.03 6.49
C LEU A 339 9.77 -26.56 7.84
N ARG A 340 10.57 -27.34 8.57
CA ARG A 340 10.24 -27.74 9.95
C ARG A 340 10.22 -26.53 10.87
N THR A 341 11.27 -25.71 10.82
CA THR A 341 11.35 -24.46 11.57
C THR A 341 10.19 -23.52 11.24
N TYR A 342 9.82 -23.41 9.95
CA TYR A 342 8.65 -22.63 9.53
C TYR A 342 7.37 -23.15 10.19
N ARG A 343 7.10 -24.46 10.14
CA ARG A 343 5.91 -25.08 10.75
C ARG A 343 5.90 -24.94 12.28
N GLU A 344 7.06 -25.05 12.92
CA GLU A 344 7.21 -24.78 14.35
C GLU A 344 6.76 -23.35 14.66
N PHE A 345 7.22 -22.35 13.91
CA PHE A 345 6.78 -20.97 14.07
C PHE A 345 5.28 -20.80 13.84
N GLU A 346 4.68 -21.48 12.87
CA GLU A 346 3.22 -21.42 12.69
C GLU A 346 2.41 -21.98 13.86
N SER A 347 3.01 -22.88 14.64
CA SER A 347 2.35 -23.47 15.81
C SER A 347 2.45 -22.62 17.08
N ILE A 348 3.45 -21.74 17.17
CA ILE A 348 3.75 -20.95 18.38
C ILE A 348 3.63 -19.43 18.19
N CYS A 349 3.54 -18.95 16.94
CA CYS A 349 3.48 -17.51 16.67
C CYS A 349 2.05 -16.99 16.68
N ARG A 350 1.85 -15.89 17.40
CA ARG A 350 0.68 -15.04 17.30
C ARG A 350 0.96 -13.88 16.35
N ASP A 351 0.19 -13.76 15.28
CA ASP A 351 0.36 -12.67 14.29
C ASP A 351 -0.61 -11.53 14.54
N ILE A 352 -0.08 -10.32 14.70
CA ILE A 352 -0.84 -9.07 14.75
C ILE A 352 -0.49 -8.26 13.51
N VAL A 353 -1.45 -8.05 12.61
CA VAL A 353 -1.24 -7.40 11.31
C VAL A 353 -1.78 -5.98 11.35
N ASP A 354 -0.88 -5.00 11.31
CA ASP A 354 -1.29 -3.60 11.08
C ASP A 354 -1.56 -3.38 9.58
N LYS A 355 -2.53 -2.53 9.23
CA LYS A 355 -2.95 -2.28 7.83
C LYS A 355 -3.21 -3.58 7.06
N SER A 356 -4.10 -4.41 7.61
CA SER A 356 -4.38 -5.76 7.11
C SER A 356 -4.95 -5.76 5.70
N ASP A 357 -5.66 -4.72 5.28
CA ASP A 357 -6.09 -4.49 3.90
C ASP A 357 -4.91 -4.50 2.91
N LYS A 358 -3.79 -3.85 3.26
CA LYS A 358 -2.58 -3.81 2.42
C LYS A 358 -1.76 -5.10 2.57
N ASN A 359 -1.56 -5.59 3.80
CA ASN A 359 -0.67 -6.72 4.07
C ASN A 359 -1.26 -8.10 3.73
N LEU A 360 -2.58 -8.25 3.79
CA LEU A 360 -3.30 -9.46 3.38
C LEU A 360 -3.82 -9.37 1.94
N SER A 361 -3.49 -8.31 1.19
CA SER A 361 -3.90 -8.18 -0.21
C SER A 361 -3.22 -9.22 -1.10
N VAL A 362 -3.96 -9.74 -2.08
CA VAL A 362 -3.40 -10.53 -3.19
C VAL A 362 -2.38 -9.74 -4.02
N LYS A 363 -2.43 -8.40 -3.98
CA LYS A 363 -1.45 -7.53 -4.63
C LYS A 363 -0.04 -7.65 -4.03
N LEU A 364 0.05 -8.08 -2.77
CA LEU A 364 1.31 -8.46 -2.16
C LEU A 364 1.63 -9.89 -2.60
N GLU A 365 2.27 -10.01 -3.77
CA GLU A 365 2.76 -11.27 -4.30
C GLU A 365 4.30 -11.30 -4.24
N LEU A 366 4.84 -12.39 -3.71
CA LEU A 366 6.26 -12.69 -3.72
C LEU A 366 6.52 -13.84 -4.69
N ILE A 367 7.37 -13.61 -5.70
CA ILE A 367 7.69 -14.57 -6.74
C ILE A 367 9.18 -14.92 -6.67
N TYR A 368 9.47 -16.21 -6.52
CA TYR A 368 10.81 -16.79 -6.61
C TYR A 368 10.97 -17.44 -7.98
N THR A 369 11.84 -16.88 -8.80
CA THR A 369 12.18 -17.43 -10.12
C THR A 369 13.17 -18.57 -9.98
N MET A 370 12.84 -19.72 -10.56
CA MET A 370 13.60 -20.95 -10.41
C MET A 370 14.19 -21.36 -11.75
N GLY A 371 15.50 -21.63 -11.77
CA GLY A 371 16.26 -21.99 -12.97
C GLY A 371 17.05 -20.83 -13.56
N GLY A 372 17.70 -21.06 -14.70
CA GLY A 372 18.45 -20.01 -15.41
C GLY A 372 17.50 -19.05 -16.17
N PRO A 373 17.88 -17.76 -16.32
CA PRO A 373 17.11 -16.82 -17.11
C PRO A 373 17.10 -17.25 -18.59
N GLN A 374 15.92 -17.21 -19.21
CA GLN A 374 15.73 -17.52 -20.63
C GLN A 374 15.03 -16.37 -21.37
N PRO A 375 15.16 -16.30 -22.71
CA PRO A 375 14.40 -15.35 -23.51
C PRO A 375 12.89 -15.58 -23.34
N ILE A 376 12.13 -14.49 -23.39
CA ILE A 376 10.67 -14.56 -23.41
C ILE A 376 10.20 -15.20 -24.71
N ASP A 377 9.11 -15.97 -24.65
CA ASP A 377 8.48 -16.53 -25.84
C ASP A 377 8.14 -15.46 -26.89
N MET A 378 8.30 -15.81 -28.16
CA MET A 378 8.18 -14.94 -29.33
C MET A 378 9.12 -13.73 -29.36
N SER A 379 10.13 -13.63 -28.48
CA SER A 379 11.15 -12.58 -28.57
C SER A 379 11.93 -12.65 -29.90
N PRO A 380 12.14 -11.53 -30.63
CA PRO A 380 11.71 -10.15 -30.33
C PRO A 380 10.34 -9.78 -30.90
N HIS A 381 9.73 -10.64 -31.71
CA HIS A 381 8.45 -10.38 -32.38
C HIS A 381 7.30 -10.01 -31.44
N ARG A 382 7.29 -10.52 -30.19
CA ARG A 382 6.25 -10.23 -29.20
C ARG A 382 6.03 -8.73 -28.98
N TRP A 383 7.08 -8.01 -28.61
CA TRP A 383 6.98 -6.58 -28.32
C TRP A 383 6.80 -5.74 -29.59
N VAL A 384 7.33 -6.19 -30.73
CA VAL A 384 7.07 -5.53 -32.02
C VAL A 384 5.58 -5.59 -32.39
N ILE A 385 4.91 -6.73 -32.17
CA ILE A 385 3.46 -6.86 -32.40
C ILE A 385 2.69 -5.95 -31.44
N ILE A 386 3.09 -5.88 -30.17
CA ILE A 386 2.47 -4.98 -29.18
C ILE A 386 2.64 -3.51 -29.62
N GLN A 387 3.83 -3.08 -30.04
CA GLN A 387 4.09 -1.72 -30.51
C GLN A 387 3.21 -1.34 -31.71
N ARG A 388 3.05 -2.27 -32.67
CA ARG A 388 2.14 -2.12 -33.83
C ARG A 388 0.68 -2.05 -33.42
N LEU A 389 0.27 -2.87 -32.45
CA LEU A 389 -1.07 -2.82 -31.90
C LEU A 389 -1.37 -1.46 -31.27
N MET A 390 -0.40 -0.87 -30.58
CA MET A 390 -0.54 0.48 -30.01
C MET A 390 -0.76 1.55 -31.08
N ASP A 391 -0.19 1.41 -32.28
CA ASP A 391 -0.48 2.32 -33.42
C ASP A 391 -1.96 2.24 -33.82
N VAL A 392 -2.49 1.02 -33.94
CA VAL A 392 -3.91 0.81 -34.26
C VAL A 392 -4.82 1.38 -33.17
N VAL A 393 -4.46 1.17 -31.90
CA VAL A 393 -5.21 1.73 -30.75
C VAL A 393 -5.19 3.26 -30.78
N ALA A 394 -4.05 3.88 -31.10
CA ALA A 394 -3.94 5.33 -31.21
C ALA A 394 -4.82 5.89 -32.35
N ASN A 395 -4.82 5.25 -33.51
CA ASN A 395 -5.67 5.66 -34.64
C ASN A 395 -7.16 5.56 -34.28
N ILE A 396 -7.57 4.45 -33.66
CA ILE A 396 -8.96 4.27 -33.21
C ILE A 396 -9.34 5.30 -32.15
N ALA A 397 -8.46 5.59 -31.20
CA ALA A 397 -8.70 6.60 -30.17
C ALA A 397 -8.93 7.99 -30.80
N GLN A 398 -8.13 8.36 -31.80
CA GLN A 398 -8.28 9.61 -32.55
C GLN A 398 -9.64 9.70 -33.24
N GLU A 399 -10.07 8.64 -33.93
CA GLU A 399 -11.38 8.60 -34.59
C GLU A 399 -12.56 8.74 -33.61
N LEU A 400 -12.40 8.24 -32.38
CA LEU A 400 -13.46 8.25 -31.38
C LEU A 400 -13.54 9.56 -30.60
N THR A 401 -12.42 10.25 -30.39
CA THR A 401 -12.34 11.44 -29.53
C THR A 401 -12.22 12.75 -30.30
N ASN A 402 -12.07 12.68 -31.63
CA ASN A 402 -11.86 13.82 -32.53
C ASN A 402 -10.75 14.84 -32.08
N PRO A 403 -9.63 14.42 -31.45
CA PRO A 403 -8.59 15.35 -31.05
C PRO A 403 -7.63 15.60 -32.22
N ARG A 404 -7.01 16.79 -32.26
CA ARG A 404 -5.94 17.09 -33.23
C ARG A 404 -4.79 16.09 -33.04
N HIS A 405 -4.18 15.62 -34.14
CA HIS A 405 -2.96 14.82 -34.08
C HIS A 405 -1.93 15.54 -33.20
N PRO A 406 -1.26 14.83 -32.26
CA PRO A 406 -0.08 15.37 -31.61
C PRO A 406 0.91 15.78 -32.71
N GLU A 407 1.33 17.05 -32.71
CA GLU A 407 2.32 17.53 -33.68
C GLU A 407 3.61 16.71 -33.57
N GLY A 408 4.22 16.38 -34.71
CA GLY A 408 5.58 15.82 -34.75
C GLY A 408 5.75 14.36 -34.32
N GLY A 409 4.82 13.44 -34.64
CA GLY A 409 5.07 11.99 -34.46
C GLY A 409 5.01 11.49 -33.02
N ARG A 410 4.45 12.30 -32.11
CA ARG A 410 4.24 11.97 -30.70
C ARG A 410 3.06 11.02 -30.53
N PHE A 411 3.21 10.05 -29.63
CA PHE A 411 2.12 9.17 -29.23
C PHE A 411 1.12 9.92 -28.33
N GLN A 412 -0.17 9.79 -28.62
CA GLN A 412 -1.23 10.43 -27.84
C GLN A 412 -1.41 9.72 -26.49
N THR A 413 -1.67 10.47 -25.42
CA THR A 413 -2.10 9.88 -24.14
C THR A 413 -3.49 9.25 -24.30
N ILE A 414 -3.59 7.95 -24.03
CA ILE A 414 -4.84 7.20 -24.15
C ILE A 414 -5.27 6.69 -22.78
N ARG A 415 -6.50 7.01 -22.38
CA ARG A 415 -7.13 6.49 -21.16
C ARG A 415 -8.61 6.18 -21.41
N PHE A 416 -9.06 5.00 -20.96
CA PHE A 416 -10.47 4.63 -20.97
C PHE A 416 -11.09 5.01 -19.62
N LEU A 417 -11.82 6.12 -19.59
CA LEU A 417 -12.48 6.60 -18.37
C LEU A 417 -13.74 5.80 -18.03
N ASP A 418 -14.42 5.25 -19.04
CA ASP A 418 -15.62 4.45 -18.84
C ASP A 418 -15.57 3.09 -19.56
N HIS A 419 -16.41 2.16 -19.10
CA HIS A 419 -16.47 0.81 -19.66
C HIS A 419 -17.05 0.80 -21.09
N ARG A 420 -17.80 1.83 -21.49
CA ARG A 420 -18.41 1.94 -22.82
C ARG A 420 -17.36 2.29 -23.88
N ALA A 421 -16.49 3.26 -23.62
CA ALA A 421 -15.38 3.62 -24.50
C ALA A 421 -14.41 2.45 -24.67
N GLY A 422 -14.11 1.73 -23.58
CA GLY A 422 -13.33 0.49 -23.64
C GLY A 422 -13.97 -0.56 -24.57
N ASN A 423 -15.27 -0.83 -24.40
CA ASN A 423 -16.02 -1.74 -25.27
C ASN A 423 -16.01 -1.34 -26.75
N GLN A 424 -16.23 -0.06 -27.04
CA GLN A 424 -16.24 0.46 -28.41
C GLN A 424 -14.86 0.33 -29.06
N THR A 425 -13.80 0.65 -28.33
CA THR A 425 -12.42 0.51 -28.81
C THR A 425 -12.11 -0.94 -29.16
N ILE A 426 -12.42 -1.90 -28.27
CA ILE A 426 -12.24 -3.33 -28.52
C ILE A 426 -13.07 -3.82 -29.71
N GLN A 427 -14.28 -3.28 -29.88
CA GLN A 427 -15.11 -3.61 -31.03
C GLN A 427 -14.49 -3.12 -32.34
N ARG A 428 -13.97 -1.89 -32.42
CA ARG A 428 -13.28 -1.38 -33.62
C ARG A 428 -11.98 -2.11 -33.87
N LEU A 429 -11.22 -2.37 -32.80
CA LEU A 429 -9.94 -3.08 -32.87
C LEU A 429 -10.10 -4.49 -33.42
N SER A 430 -11.11 -5.24 -32.96
CA SER A 430 -11.37 -6.59 -33.46
C SER A 430 -11.80 -6.59 -34.93
N VAL A 431 -12.51 -5.55 -35.41
CA VAL A 431 -12.81 -5.39 -36.85
C VAL A 431 -11.52 -5.14 -37.63
N GLU A 432 -10.75 -4.13 -37.25
CA GLU A 432 -9.52 -3.72 -37.95
C GLU A 432 -8.52 -4.87 -38.09
N LEU A 433 -8.26 -5.58 -36.99
CA LEU A 433 -7.34 -6.72 -36.98
C LEU A 433 -7.86 -7.93 -37.75
N SER A 434 -9.18 -8.13 -37.80
CA SER A 434 -9.77 -9.22 -38.57
C SER A 434 -9.88 -8.95 -40.07
N THR A 435 -9.94 -7.68 -40.47
CA THR A 435 -10.11 -7.27 -41.87
C THR A 435 -8.77 -6.96 -42.53
N ASN A 436 -7.92 -6.16 -41.88
CA ASN A 436 -6.64 -5.72 -42.44
C ASN A 436 -5.48 -6.53 -41.88
N GLY A 437 -5.55 -6.86 -40.58
CA GLY A 437 -4.49 -7.58 -39.88
C GLY A 437 -3.36 -6.66 -39.42
N LEU A 438 -2.18 -7.22 -39.22
CA LEU A 438 -0.96 -6.49 -38.88
C LEU A 438 0.14 -6.84 -39.88
N GLU A 439 1.20 -6.04 -39.93
CA GLU A 439 2.37 -6.42 -40.72
C GLU A 439 2.94 -7.75 -40.19
N GLY A 440 3.12 -8.74 -41.07
CA GLY A 440 3.46 -10.13 -40.71
C GLY A 440 2.25 -11.01 -40.35
N PHE A 441 1.03 -10.45 -40.36
CA PHE A 441 -0.25 -11.13 -40.15
C PHE A 441 -1.34 -10.55 -41.08
N PRO A 442 -1.27 -10.76 -42.40
CA PRO A 442 -2.18 -10.15 -43.38
C PRO A 442 -3.55 -10.85 -43.41
N MET A 443 -4.56 -10.22 -42.80
CA MET A 443 -5.92 -10.76 -42.79
C MET A 443 -6.76 -10.39 -44.01
N SER A 444 -6.35 -9.35 -44.76
CA SER A 444 -7.06 -8.86 -45.95
C SER A 444 -7.19 -9.88 -47.07
N ILE A 445 -6.31 -10.89 -47.09
CA ILE A 445 -6.29 -11.96 -48.09
C ILE A 445 -7.20 -13.14 -47.68
N GLN A 446 -7.57 -13.22 -46.41
CA GLN A 446 -8.38 -14.33 -45.89
C GLN A 446 -9.84 -14.22 -46.33
N PRO A 447 -10.55 -15.35 -46.51
CA PRO A 447 -11.98 -15.36 -46.78
C PRO A 447 -12.79 -14.63 -45.69
N ARG A 448 -13.90 -13.99 -46.08
CA ARG A 448 -14.74 -13.22 -45.14
C ARG A 448 -15.25 -14.06 -43.97
N ASP A 449 -15.58 -15.33 -44.20
CA ASP A 449 -16.05 -16.21 -43.14
C ASP A 449 -14.94 -16.54 -42.13
N VAL A 450 -13.68 -16.59 -42.56
CA VAL A 450 -12.51 -16.72 -41.69
C VAL A 450 -12.25 -15.42 -40.93
N GLN A 451 -12.34 -14.27 -41.60
CA GLN A 451 -12.23 -12.96 -40.95
C GLN A 451 -13.29 -12.79 -39.85
N ASP A 452 -14.54 -13.16 -40.12
CA ASP A 452 -15.63 -13.10 -39.12
C ASP A 452 -15.37 -14.02 -37.93
N SER A 453 -14.87 -15.24 -38.17
CA SER A 453 -14.45 -16.15 -37.10
C SER A 453 -13.30 -15.58 -36.28
N VAL A 454 -12.27 -15.01 -36.92
CA VAL A 454 -11.15 -14.33 -36.23
C VAL A 454 -11.62 -13.14 -35.43
N ARG A 455 -12.56 -12.33 -35.95
CA ARG A 455 -13.15 -11.20 -35.24
C ARG A 455 -13.84 -11.64 -33.96
N ARG A 456 -14.70 -12.67 -34.04
CA ARG A 456 -15.39 -13.23 -32.85
C ARG A 456 -14.40 -13.84 -31.88
N TYR A 457 -13.38 -14.52 -32.40
CA TYR A 457 -12.29 -15.08 -31.61
C TYR A 457 -11.56 -13.99 -30.81
N LEU A 458 -11.15 -12.88 -31.43
CA LEU A 458 -10.45 -11.80 -30.73
C LEU A 458 -11.34 -11.03 -29.75
N LYS A 459 -12.63 -10.87 -30.07
CA LYS A 459 -13.55 -10.02 -29.29
C LYS A 459 -14.07 -10.69 -28.02
N TYR A 460 -14.43 -11.98 -28.08
CA TYR A 460 -15.20 -12.63 -27.03
C TYR A 460 -14.35 -13.63 -26.23
N PRO A 461 -14.44 -13.63 -24.89
CA PRO A 461 -13.71 -14.58 -24.05
C PRO A 461 -14.20 -16.01 -24.25
N VAL A 462 -15.52 -16.19 -24.41
CA VAL A 462 -16.16 -17.46 -24.78
C VAL A 462 -16.54 -17.41 -26.26
N VAL A 463 -16.05 -18.38 -27.03
CA VAL A 463 -16.19 -18.43 -28.49
C VAL A 463 -16.91 -19.72 -28.90
N PRO A 464 -17.83 -19.71 -29.88
CA PRO A 464 -18.47 -20.92 -30.35
C PRO A 464 -17.49 -21.91 -31.00
N ASP A 465 -17.71 -23.22 -30.80
CA ASP A 465 -16.87 -24.30 -31.37
C ASP A 465 -16.61 -24.19 -32.89
N PRO A 466 -17.59 -23.81 -33.74
CA PRO A 466 -17.32 -23.65 -35.18
C PRO A 466 -16.28 -22.57 -35.50
N ASP A 467 -16.25 -21.48 -34.73
CA ASP A 467 -15.27 -20.42 -34.91
C ASP A 467 -13.90 -20.85 -34.36
N ILE A 468 -13.87 -21.55 -33.23
CA ILE A 468 -12.64 -22.15 -32.67
C ILE A 468 -12.03 -23.10 -33.69
N LEU A 469 -12.80 -24.00 -34.29
CA LEU A 469 -12.30 -24.93 -35.30
C LEU A 469 -11.74 -24.21 -36.54
N LYS A 470 -12.38 -23.14 -37.01
CA LYS A 470 -11.89 -22.36 -38.16
C LYS A 470 -10.59 -21.62 -37.86
N VAL A 471 -10.36 -21.23 -36.62
CA VAL A 471 -9.14 -20.52 -36.21
C VAL A 471 -8.04 -21.50 -35.83
N GLU A 472 -8.32 -22.42 -34.91
CA GLU A 472 -7.34 -23.24 -34.20
C GLU A 472 -6.94 -24.54 -34.91
N ASN A 473 -7.69 -24.99 -35.92
CA ASN A 473 -7.35 -26.21 -36.64
C ASN A 473 -6.00 -26.06 -37.37
N GLU A 474 -5.03 -26.90 -37.00
CA GLU A 474 -3.66 -26.82 -37.51
C GLU A 474 -3.50 -27.30 -38.97
N LEU A 475 -4.53 -27.93 -39.56
CA LEU A 475 -4.51 -28.42 -40.94
C LEU A 475 -5.27 -27.50 -41.89
N THR A 476 -6.43 -26.98 -41.48
CA THR A 476 -7.34 -26.24 -42.35
C THR A 476 -7.65 -24.82 -41.87
N GLY A 477 -7.35 -24.52 -40.60
CA GLY A 477 -7.62 -23.22 -40.00
C GLY A 477 -6.44 -22.25 -40.10
N VAL A 478 -6.59 -21.09 -39.47
CA VAL A 478 -5.56 -20.03 -39.46
C VAL A 478 -4.27 -20.48 -38.76
N PHE A 479 -4.37 -21.37 -37.77
CA PHE A 479 -3.24 -21.92 -37.03
C PHE A 479 -2.31 -22.82 -37.84
N ARG A 480 -2.73 -23.24 -39.05
CA ARG A 480 -1.86 -23.93 -40.00
C ARG A 480 -0.55 -23.18 -40.21
N GLU A 481 -0.61 -21.84 -40.26
CA GLU A 481 0.58 -21.01 -40.24
C GLU A 481 1.01 -20.72 -38.80
N LYS A 482 2.09 -21.37 -38.34
CA LYS A 482 2.58 -21.23 -36.95
C LYS A 482 2.82 -19.79 -36.51
N ARG A 483 3.26 -18.91 -37.43
CA ARG A 483 3.42 -17.48 -37.14
C ARG A 483 2.09 -16.82 -36.80
N PHE A 484 1.03 -17.14 -37.54
CA PHE A 484 -0.31 -16.60 -37.32
C PHE A 484 -0.92 -17.10 -36.03
N LYS A 485 -0.70 -18.39 -35.69
CA LYS A 485 -1.09 -18.97 -34.39
C LYS A 485 -0.58 -18.11 -33.23
N ASN A 486 0.72 -17.86 -33.21
CA ASN A 486 1.37 -17.11 -32.13
C ASN A 486 0.89 -15.65 -32.07
N VAL A 487 0.76 -14.97 -33.21
CA VAL A 487 0.21 -13.59 -33.26
C VAL A 487 -1.24 -13.55 -32.77
N LEU A 488 -2.09 -14.47 -33.23
CA LEU A 488 -3.50 -14.52 -32.83
C LEU A 488 -3.69 -14.82 -31.35
N LEU A 489 -2.89 -15.73 -30.77
CA LEU A 489 -2.93 -16.02 -29.34
C LEU A 489 -2.50 -14.80 -28.50
N LEU A 490 -1.45 -14.08 -28.95
CA LEU A 490 -1.03 -12.82 -28.31
C LEU A 490 -2.14 -11.77 -28.40
N LEU A 491 -2.70 -11.51 -29.59
CA LEU A 491 -3.79 -10.55 -29.77
C LEU A 491 -5.03 -10.94 -28.97
N ARG A 492 -5.38 -12.23 -28.91
CA ARG A 492 -6.49 -12.74 -28.09
C ARG A 492 -6.25 -12.43 -26.62
N GLY A 493 -5.06 -12.70 -26.09
CA GLY A 493 -4.71 -12.39 -24.70
C GLY A 493 -4.78 -10.89 -24.40
N LEU A 494 -4.30 -10.05 -25.31
CA LEU A 494 -4.32 -8.60 -25.18
C LEU A 494 -5.75 -8.00 -25.20
N ILE A 495 -6.64 -8.57 -26.02
CA ILE A 495 -7.99 -8.04 -26.28
C ILE A 495 -9.03 -8.73 -25.40
N SER A 496 -9.24 -10.04 -25.58
CA SER A 496 -10.26 -10.81 -24.85
C SER A 496 -9.84 -11.19 -23.43
N GLY A 497 -8.53 -11.26 -23.17
CA GLY A 497 -7.97 -11.39 -21.81
C GLY A 497 -7.92 -10.06 -21.04
N ASP A 498 -8.50 -9.00 -21.60
CA ASP A 498 -8.73 -7.70 -20.97
C ASP A 498 -7.49 -6.90 -20.56
N ILE A 499 -6.29 -7.32 -20.98
CA ILE A 499 -5.02 -6.63 -20.69
C ILE A 499 -5.06 -5.19 -21.21
N LEU A 500 -5.53 -4.96 -22.43
CA LEU A 500 -5.61 -3.60 -23.01
C LEU A 500 -6.52 -2.67 -22.22
N ARG A 501 -7.67 -3.16 -21.73
CA ARG A 501 -8.57 -2.34 -20.91
C ARG A 501 -8.00 -2.11 -19.53
N PHE A 502 -7.36 -3.12 -18.95
CA PHE A 502 -6.67 -3.00 -17.67
C PHE A 502 -5.60 -1.90 -17.73
N VAL A 503 -4.68 -1.95 -18.70
CA VAL A 503 -3.59 -0.95 -18.80
C VAL A 503 -4.08 0.43 -19.23
N SER A 504 -5.13 0.53 -20.05
CA SER A 504 -5.63 1.81 -20.54
C SER A 504 -6.70 2.43 -19.62
N GLY A 505 -7.34 1.66 -18.75
CA GLY A 505 -8.40 2.14 -17.86
C GLY A 505 -7.95 2.28 -16.41
N GLN A 506 -7.35 1.21 -15.87
CA GLN A 506 -7.03 1.11 -14.44
C GLN A 506 -5.61 1.60 -14.09
N GLN A 507 -4.69 1.61 -15.05
CA GLN A 507 -3.31 2.03 -14.81
C GLN A 507 -3.11 3.49 -15.20
N ARG A 508 -2.80 4.34 -14.22
CA ARG A 508 -2.50 5.76 -14.41
C ARG A 508 -0.99 5.98 -14.42
N PHE A 509 -0.50 6.63 -15.46
CA PHE A 509 0.92 6.99 -15.56
C PHE A 509 1.30 7.94 -14.40
N ARG A 510 2.47 7.74 -13.82
CA ARG A 510 3.00 8.43 -12.63
C ARG A 510 2.24 8.24 -11.33
N VAL A 511 1.11 7.53 -11.32
CA VAL A 511 0.36 7.22 -10.09
C VAL A 511 0.42 5.73 -9.77
N ASN A 512 0.11 4.88 -10.76
CA ASN A 512 0.17 3.42 -10.61
C ASN A 512 1.45 2.83 -11.22
N TYR A 513 2.03 3.49 -12.22
CA TYR A 513 3.24 3.01 -12.88
C TYR A 513 4.07 4.14 -13.47
N GLY A 514 5.36 3.89 -13.69
CA GLY A 514 6.23 4.81 -14.41
C GLY A 514 7.69 4.37 -14.43
N PRO A 515 8.58 5.20 -15.00
CA PRO A 515 10.01 4.96 -15.04
C PRO A 515 10.67 5.29 -13.69
N THR A 516 11.81 4.69 -13.38
CA THR A 516 12.51 4.96 -12.12
C THR A 516 14.01 5.10 -12.33
N SER A 517 14.60 6.08 -11.66
CA SER A 517 16.06 6.27 -11.58
C SER A 517 16.62 5.96 -10.19
N THR A 518 15.77 5.67 -9.21
CA THR A 518 16.13 5.60 -7.79
C THR A 518 16.17 4.17 -7.23
N ARG A 519 15.79 3.15 -8.02
CA ARG A 519 15.79 1.75 -7.58
C ARG A 519 17.18 1.13 -7.56
N GLU A 520 17.37 0.22 -6.60
CA GLU A 520 18.51 -0.69 -6.54
C GLU A 520 18.02 -2.16 -6.46
N PRO A 521 18.34 -3.01 -7.45
CA PRO A 521 19.05 -2.69 -8.69
C PRO A 521 18.22 -1.79 -9.63
N PRO A 522 18.88 -1.00 -10.51
CA PRO A 522 18.19 -0.19 -11.50
C PRO A 522 17.49 -1.10 -12.53
N THR A 523 16.34 -0.64 -13.04
CA THR A 523 15.64 -1.28 -14.16
C THR A 523 15.23 -0.23 -15.18
N MET A 524 15.20 -0.63 -16.45
CA MET A 524 14.75 0.23 -17.55
C MET A 524 13.27 0.00 -17.89
N LEU A 525 12.58 -0.92 -17.20
CA LEU A 525 11.17 -1.22 -17.38
C LEU A 525 10.28 -0.31 -16.53
N ALA A 526 8.99 -0.25 -16.86
CA ALA A 526 8.01 0.42 -16.01
C ALA A 526 7.82 -0.34 -14.70
N VAL A 527 7.78 0.39 -13.58
CA VAL A 527 7.62 -0.18 -12.24
C VAL A 527 6.31 0.29 -11.61
N PRO A 528 5.69 -0.52 -10.72
CA PRO A 528 4.55 -0.08 -9.95
C PRO A 528 4.91 1.09 -9.04
N TYR A 529 4.00 2.04 -8.89
CA TYR A 529 4.12 3.18 -8.00
C TYR A 529 3.22 2.97 -6.78
N ARG A 530 3.64 3.52 -5.64
CA ARG A 530 2.87 3.48 -4.39
C ARG A 530 1.98 4.69 -4.25
N ALA A 531 2.50 5.83 -4.67
CA ALA A 531 1.85 7.12 -4.72
C ALA A 531 2.35 7.85 -5.97
N LYS A 532 1.83 9.05 -6.21
CA LYS A 532 2.26 9.86 -7.36
C LYS A 532 3.77 10.10 -7.31
N ASP A 533 4.44 9.86 -8.43
CA ASP A 533 5.89 9.99 -8.60
C ASP A 533 6.75 9.20 -7.59
N SER A 534 6.15 8.21 -6.91
CA SER A 534 6.79 7.42 -5.86
C SER A 534 6.87 5.96 -6.29
N PRO A 535 7.93 5.57 -7.03
CA PRO A 535 8.11 4.20 -7.48
C PRO A 535 8.25 3.25 -6.29
N SER A 536 7.64 2.07 -6.39
CA SER A 536 7.90 1.00 -5.45
C SER A 536 9.37 0.56 -5.56
N PRO A 537 10.10 0.45 -4.43
CA PRO A 537 11.54 0.20 -4.42
C PRO A 537 11.94 -1.16 -5.03
N ARG A 538 11.06 -2.16 -4.98
CA ARG A 538 11.34 -3.53 -5.43
C ARG A 538 10.19 -4.25 -6.13
N SER A 539 9.00 -3.64 -6.22
CA SER A 539 7.88 -4.30 -6.88
C SER A 539 8.05 -4.26 -8.38
N GLU A 540 7.60 -5.30 -9.06
CA GLU A 540 7.60 -5.44 -10.52
C GLU A 540 6.25 -6.00 -10.95
N PHE A 541 5.83 -5.71 -12.19
CA PHE A 541 4.63 -6.32 -12.74
C PHE A 541 4.94 -7.75 -13.15
N SER A 542 4.12 -8.71 -12.73
CA SER A 542 4.35 -10.14 -12.99
C SER A 542 3.99 -10.56 -14.41
N HIS A 543 3.03 -9.88 -15.05
CA HIS A 543 2.55 -10.23 -16.39
C HIS A 543 3.38 -9.55 -17.49
N THR A 544 4.02 -10.37 -18.33
CA THR A 544 4.92 -9.94 -19.42
C THR A 544 4.32 -8.85 -20.32
N ASP A 545 3.09 -9.05 -20.80
CA ASP A 545 2.48 -8.08 -21.73
C ASP A 545 2.07 -6.77 -21.05
N VAL A 546 1.72 -6.82 -19.76
CA VAL A 546 1.44 -5.61 -18.97
C VAL A 546 2.73 -4.81 -18.84
N VAL A 547 3.84 -5.45 -18.43
CA VAL A 547 5.16 -4.79 -18.35
C VAL A 547 5.53 -4.17 -19.70
N THR A 548 5.34 -4.91 -20.79
CA THR A 548 5.70 -4.47 -22.14
C THR A 548 4.91 -3.22 -22.54
N ILE A 549 3.59 -3.22 -22.34
CA ILE A 549 2.74 -2.08 -22.69
C ILE A 549 3.02 -0.89 -21.78
N LEU A 550 3.09 -1.09 -20.46
CA LEU A 550 3.37 -0.01 -19.51
C LEU A 550 4.76 0.59 -19.70
N ALA A 551 5.76 -0.21 -20.09
CA ALA A 551 7.06 0.29 -20.52
C ALA A 551 6.91 1.15 -21.78
N CYS A 552 6.27 0.64 -22.83
CA CYS A 552 5.99 1.44 -24.05
C CYS A 552 5.34 2.78 -23.70
N LEU A 553 4.23 2.77 -22.96
CA LEU A 553 3.50 3.97 -22.55
C LEU A 553 4.37 4.92 -21.71
N SER A 554 5.18 4.39 -20.78
CA SER A 554 6.07 5.23 -19.95
C SER A 554 7.06 6.03 -20.80
N TYR A 555 7.67 5.40 -21.81
CA TYR A 555 8.60 6.10 -22.70
C TYR A 555 7.88 6.97 -23.73
N TYR A 556 6.71 6.58 -24.21
CA TYR A 556 5.87 7.41 -25.08
C TYR A 556 5.47 8.73 -24.41
N TYR A 557 5.13 8.67 -23.12
CA TYR A 557 4.67 9.84 -22.37
C TYR A 557 5.81 10.70 -21.84
N ARG A 558 6.89 10.08 -21.33
CA ARG A 558 8.07 10.80 -20.84
C ARG A 558 8.95 11.35 -21.98
N GLY A 559 9.04 10.60 -23.08
CA GLY A 559 10.08 10.78 -24.10
C GLY A 559 11.44 10.19 -23.68
N LEU A 560 12.37 10.19 -24.63
CA LEU A 560 13.76 9.80 -24.41
C LEU A 560 14.57 10.91 -23.77
N THR A 561 15.49 10.57 -22.88
CA THR A 561 16.56 11.49 -22.47
C THR A 561 17.57 11.67 -23.61
N LEU A 562 18.43 12.67 -23.51
CA LEU A 562 19.50 12.88 -24.49
C LEU A 562 20.39 11.63 -24.62
N ASP A 563 20.82 11.06 -23.50
CA ASP A 563 21.71 9.89 -23.49
C ASP A 563 21.04 8.67 -24.13
N GLU A 564 19.74 8.46 -23.89
CA GLU A 564 18.99 7.37 -24.51
C GLU A 564 18.85 7.57 -26.02
N LEU A 565 18.60 8.81 -26.47
CA LEU A 565 18.56 9.15 -27.90
C LEU A 565 19.92 8.93 -28.56
N LEU A 566 21.01 9.37 -27.93
CA LEU A 566 22.38 9.12 -28.42
C LEU A 566 22.67 7.62 -28.52
N THR A 567 22.25 6.83 -27.52
CA THR A 567 22.37 5.36 -27.55
C THR A 567 21.62 4.75 -28.74
N CYS A 568 20.45 5.30 -29.11
CA CYS A 568 19.73 4.88 -30.32
C CYS A 568 20.57 5.10 -31.58
N PHE A 569 21.14 6.29 -31.73
CA PHE A 569 21.97 6.62 -32.88
C PHE A 569 23.27 5.80 -32.95
N GLU A 570 23.89 5.53 -31.80
CA GLU A 570 25.06 4.65 -31.73
C GLU A 570 24.72 3.22 -32.19
N THR A 571 23.59 2.69 -31.72
CA THR A 571 23.09 1.37 -32.10
C THR A 571 22.71 1.34 -33.59
N LEU A 572 22.07 2.40 -34.09
CA LEU A 572 21.72 2.56 -35.50
C LEU A 572 22.98 2.60 -36.39
N GLY A 573 24.03 3.31 -35.98
CA GLY A 573 25.28 3.42 -36.72
C GLY A 573 26.02 2.09 -36.91
N GLN A 574 25.73 1.08 -36.09
CA GLN A 574 26.27 -0.28 -36.23
C GLN A 574 25.48 -1.10 -37.27
N SER A 575 24.30 -0.65 -37.69
CA SER A 575 23.47 -1.34 -38.68
C SER A 575 23.94 -1.09 -40.11
N ARG A 576 24.00 -2.16 -40.91
CA ARG A 576 24.27 -2.07 -42.37
C ARG A 576 23.17 -1.34 -43.15
N GLN A 577 21.98 -1.20 -42.55
CA GLN A 577 20.80 -0.55 -43.13
C GLN A 577 20.42 0.72 -42.36
N ALA A 578 21.40 1.40 -41.74
CA ALA A 578 21.17 2.56 -40.89
C ALA A 578 20.30 3.66 -41.52
N GLU A 579 20.54 4.00 -42.80
CA GLU A 579 19.72 5.01 -43.49
C GLU A 579 18.26 4.55 -43.65
N LEU A 580 18.02 3.30 -44.07
CA LEU A 580 16.67 2.77 -44.26
C LEU A 580 15.90 2.72 -42.94
N GLU A 581 16.57 2.41 -41.84
CA GLU A 581 15.96 2.41 -40.51
C GLU A 581 15.72 3.84 -40.01
N TYR A 582 16.64 4.77 -40.25
CA TYR A 582 16.46 6.20 -39.96
C TYR A 582 15.26 6.79 -40.71
N GLN A 583 15.03 6.39 -41.96
CA GLN A 583 13.86 6.82 -42.73
C GLN A 583 12.53 6.36 -42.11
N LYS A 584 12.52 5.29 -41.29
CA LYS A 584 11.33 4.89 -40.52
C LYS A 584 11.14 5.75 -39.26
N TRP A 585 12.22 6.36 -38.76
CA TRP A 585 12.16 7.20 -37.58
C TRP A 585 11.51 8.53 -37.90
N ILE A 586 11.90 9.15 -39.00
CA ILE A 586 11.59 10.54 -39.32
C ILE A 586 10.24 10.72 -40.03
N SER A 587 9.60 11.86 -39.79
CA SER A 587 8.42 12.32 -40.51
C SER A 587 8.79 13.40 -41.53
N PRO A 588 8.00 13.61 -42.60
CA PRO A 588 8.25 14.67 -43.57
C PRO A 588 8.15 16.09 -42.99
N ASN A 589 7.68 16.23 -41.73
CA ASN A 589 7.55 17.50 -41.04
C ASN A 589 8.86 17.95 -40.35
N LEU A 590 9.92 17.14 -40.38
CA LEU A 590 11.23 17.52 -39.85
C LEU A 590 11.94 18.55 -40.77
N PRO A 591 12.79 19.43 -40.21
CA PRO A 591 13.64 20.31 -41.01
C PRO A 591 14.45 19.51 -42.04
N ALA A 592 14.57 20.02 -43.25
CA ALA A 592 15.20 19.32 -44.37
C ALA A 592 16.63 18.80 -44.07
N VAL A 593 17.34 19.50 -43.18
CA VAL A 593 18.69 19.14 -42.72
C VAL A 593 18.70 17.83 -41.92
N TYR A 594 17.60 17.44 -41.29
CA TYR A 594 17.48 16.21 -40.50
C TYR A 594 16.73 15.09 -41.25
N LEU A 595 16.50 15.24 -42.55
CA LEU A 595 15.85 14.19 -43.35
C LEU A 595 16.79 13.06 -43.78
N SER A 596 18.11 13.23 -43.63
CA SER A 596 19.10 12.18 -43.89
C SER A 596 19.98 11.93 -42.68
N LEU A 597 20.33 10.67 -42.44
CA LEU A 597 21.18 10.31 -41.31
C LEU A 597 22.57 10.97 -41.40
N LYS A 598 23.08 11.16 -42.62
CA LYS A 598 24.42 11.71 -42.86
C LYS A 598 24.58 13.17 -42.43
N SER A 599 23.49 13.92 -42.36
CA SER A 599 23.49 15.33 -41.98
C SER A 599 23.26 15.55 -40.48
N VAL A 600 22.97 14.48 -39.72
CA VAL A 600 22.86 14.53 -38.26
C VAL A 600 24.26 14.50 -37.64
N ASN A 601 24.75 15.65 -37.18
CA ASN A 601 26.06 15.75 -36.52
C ASN A 601 25.97 15.50 -35.01
N LEU A 602 26.15 14.24 -34.60
CA LEU A 602 26.10 13.83 -33.20
C LEU A 602 27.34 14.25 -32.37
N LYS A 603 28.39 14.79 -33.01
CA LYS A 603 29.60 15.23 -32.31
C LYS A 603 29.45 16.61 -31.68
N ASP A 604 28.52 17.41 -32.18
CA ASP A 604 28.22 18.72 -31.64
C ASP A 604 27.12 18.58 -30.58
N LYS A 605 27.52 18.62 -29.30
CA LYS A 605 26.59 18.47 -28.17
C LYS A 605 25.56 19.58 -28.12
N ASN A 606 25.92 20.81 -28.51
CA ASN A 606 24.99 21.94 -28.46
C ASN A 606 23.86 21.78 -29.48
N ILE A 607 24.20 21.38 -30.72
CA ILE A 607 23.19 21.09 -31.76
C ILE A 607 22.33 19.89 -31.34
N CYS A 608 22.92 18.87 -30.72
CA CYS A 608 22.17 17.72 -30.22
C CYS A 608 21.17 18.10 -29.13
N GLU A 609 21.57 18.91 -28.15
CA GLU A 609 20.74 19.30 -27.01
C GLU A 609 19.66 20.32 -27.39
N VAL A 610 19.99 21.29 -28.24
CA VAL A 610 19.10 22.42 -28.55
C VAL A 610 18.20 22.13 -29.76
N ASP A 611 18.73 21.50 -30.80
CA ASP A 611 18.00 21.34 -32.07
C ASP A 611 17.45 19.92 -32.24
N ILE A 612 18.26 18.88 -32.04
CA ILE A 612 17.90 17.51 -32.41
C ILE A 612 17.03 16.83 -31.33
N TRP A 613 17.46 16.87 -30.07
CA TRP A 613 16.80 16.17 -28.98
C TRP A 613 15.36 16.63 -28.74
N PRO A 614 15.06 17.95 -28.67
CA PRO A 614 13.68 18.41 -28.46
C PRO A 614 12.73 17.98 -29.58
N LEU A 615 13.24 17.90 -30.82
CA LEU A 615 12.47 17.46 -31.99
C LEU A 615 12.20 15.96 -31.96
N LEU A 616 13.21 15.13 -31.65
CA LEU A 616 13.13 13.68 -31.83
C LEU A 616 12.70 12.91 -30.57
N ARG A 617 12.81 13.48 -29.36
CA ARG A 617 12.62 12.74 -28.09
C ARG A 617 11.24 12.09 -27.91
N PHE A 618 10.22 12.57 -28.60
CA PHE A 618 8.85 12.05 -28.52
C PHE A 618 8.43 11.22 -29.74
N TYR A 619 9.30 11.05 -30.74
CA TYR A 619 8.97 10.26 -31.92
C TYR A 619 8.80 8.80 -31.52
N LYS A 620 7.56 8.30 -31.66
CA LYS A 620 7.21 6.93 -31.27
C LYS A 620 8.10 5.90 -31.96
N SER A 621 8.41 6.07 -33.24
CA SER A 621 9.28 5.20 -34.02
C SER A 621 10.70 5.05 -33.44
N ILE A 622 11.27 6.14 -32.90
CA ILE A 622 12.58 6.12 -32.24
C ILE A 622 12.48 5.46 -30.87
N ILE A 623 11.42 5.78 -30.11
CA ILE A 623 11.15 5.13 -28.82
C ILE A 623 10.95 3.62 -29.01
N ASP A 624 10.23 3.20 -30.05
CA ASP A 624 10.02 1.81 -30.40
C ASP A 624 11.32 1.09 -30.71
N PHE A 625 12.20 1.76 -31.47
CA PHE A 625 13.54 1.27 -31.75
C PHE A 625 14.35 1.10 -30.46
N TYR A 626 14.35 2.10 -29.59
CA TYR A 626 15.04 2.05 -28.30
C TYR A 626 14.56 0.87 -27.45
N LEU A 627 13.25 0.74 -27.31
CA LEU A 627 12.63 -0.31 -26.51
C LEU A 627 12.92 -1.70 -27.09
N ALA A 628 12.74 -1.89 -28.40
CA ALA A 628 12.85 -3.18 -29.05
C ALA A 628 14.28 -3.70 -29.18
N ASN A 629 15.28 -2.81 -29.30
CA ASN A 629 16.68 -3.20 -29.56
C ASN A 629 17.59 -3.07 -28.34
N ILE A 630 17.23 -2.26 -27.35
CA ILE A 630 18.07 -1.99 -26.18
C ILE A 630 17.38 -2.44 -24.90
N VAL A 631 16.20 -1.89 -24.59
CA VAL A 631 15.53 -2.12 -23.30
C VAL A 631 15.04 -3.55 -23.14
N PHE A 632 14.17 -4.03 -24.03
CA PHE A 632 13.58 -5.37 -23.89
C PHE A 632 14.62 -6.48 -24.02
N PRO A 633 15.58 -6.46 -24.97
CA PRO A 633 16.64 -7.46 -25.02
C PRO A 633 17.51 -7.50 -23.76
N LYS A 634 17.68 -6.37 -23.06
CA LYS A 634 18.47 -6.31 -21.83
C LYS A 634 17.70 -6.74 -20.59
N GLU A 635 16.44 -6.30 -20.44
CA GLU A 635 15.70 -6.43 -19.18
C GLU A 635 14.66 -7.57 -19.19
N MET A 636 14.05 -7.87 -20.34
CA MET A 636 12.96 -8.85 -20.40
C MET A 636 13.52 -10.27 -20.32
N ARG A 637 13.24 -10.96 -19.22
CA ARG A 637 13.66 -12.36 -18.96
C ARG A 637 12.45 -13.17 -18.53
N ASP A 638 12.44 -14.43 -18.92
CA ASP A 638 11.54 -15.43 -18.36
C ASP A 638 12.34 -16.50 -17.62
N PHE A 639 11.64 -17.29 -16.82
CA PHE A 639 12.23 -18.37 -16.02
C PHE A 639 11.33 -19.61 -16.14
N PRO A 640 11.92 -20.81 -16.20
CA PRO A 640 11.17 -22.03 -16.50
C PRO A 640 10.14 -22.37 -15.42
N PHE A 641 10.42 -22.02 -14.15
CA PHE A 641 9.49 -22.23 -13.05
C PHE A 641 9.45 -21.00 -12.14
N LYS A 642 8.31 -20.79 -11.47
CA LYS A 642 8.10 -19.73 -10.50
C LYS A 642 7.41 -20.33 -9.28
N LEU A 643 7.92 -20.02 -8.09
CA LEU A 643 7.23 -20.26 -6.83
C LEU A 643 6.62 -18.94 -6.38
N SER A 644 5.31 -18.91 -6.13
CA SER A 644 4.63 -17.72 -5.64
C SER A 644 4.04 -17.93 -4.25
N SER A 645 3.94 -16.84 -3.51
CA SER A 645 3.21 -16.74 -2.26
C SER A 645 2.62 -15.35 -2.16
N SER A 646 1.47 -15.17 -1.51
CA SER A 646 0.82 -13.87 -1.40
C SER A 646 0.43 -13.51 0.04
N GLY A 647 -0.11 -12.29 0.23
CA GLY A 647 -0.67 -11.86 1.51
C GLY A 647 -1.70 -12.85 2.09
N TRP A 648 -2.43 -13.58 1.23
CA TRP A 648 -3.37 -14.62 1.67
C TRP A 648 -2.70 -15.80 2.38
N ASP A 649 -1.45 -16.13 2.05
CA ASP A 649 -0.72 -17.18 2.76
C ASP A 649 -0.44 -16.83 4.23
N LEU A 650 -0.44 -15.54 4.57
CA LEU A 650 -0.31 -15.09 5.96
C LEU A 650 -1.57 -15.38 6.77
N ALA A 651 -2.74 -15.25 6.14
CA ALA A 651 -4.06 -15.40 6.73
C ALA A 651 -4.65 -16.81 6.60
N LYS A 652 -3.80 -17.81 6.36
CA LYS A 652 -4.22 -19.20 6.52
C LYS A 652 -4.46 -19.54 8.00
N LEU A 653 -5.22 -20.59 8.25
CA LEU A 653 -5.47 -21.07 9.60
C LEU A 653 -4.20 -21.64 10.24
N LYS A 654 -3.99 -21.25 11.49
CA LYS A 654 -2.86 -21.62 12.36
C LYS A 654 -3.39 -22.08 13.71
N ASN A 655 -2.52 -22.58 14.57
CA ASN A 655 -2.91 -22.98 15.93
C ASN A 655 -3.33 -21.77 16.77
N LEU A 656 -2.70 -20.62 16.52
CA LEU A 656 -3.01 -19.34 17.16
C LEU A 656 -3.63 -18.42 16.09
N PRO A 657 -4.78 -17.79 16.36
CA PRO A 657 -5.43 -16.97 15.36
C PRO A 657 -4.65 -15.69 15.06
N LEU A 658 -4.81 -15.20 13.84
CA LEU A 658 -4.28 -13.91 13.41
C LEU A 658 -5.29 -12.82 13.75
N ALA A 659 -4.80 -11.69 14.28
CA ALA A 659 -5.58 -10.48 14.48
C ALA A 659 -5.06 -9.39 13.54
N GLY A 660 -5.93 -8.72 12.79
CA GLY A 660 -5.58 -7.65 11.88
C GLY A 660 -6.37 -6.37 12.11
N PHE A 661 -5.82 -5.25 11.68
CA PHE A 661 -6.46 -3.94 11.74
C PHE A 661 -6.55 -3.33 10.36
N SER A 662 -7.76 -3.02 9.89
CA SER A 662 -8.01 -2.41 8.59
C SER A 662 -8.38 -0.93 8.73
N ASP A 663 -7.92 -0.11 7.78
CA ASP A 663 -8.35 1.28 7.61
C ASP A 663 -9.73 1.39 6.95
N THR A 664 -10.13 0.40 6.13
CA THR A 664 -11.38 0.44 5.36
C THR A 664 -12.17 -0.87 5.48
N THR A 665 -13.50 -0.77 5.39
CA THR A 665 -14.41 -1.93 5.28
C THR A 665 -14.43 -2.55 3.89
N ASP A 666 -14.20 -1.77 2.84
CA ASP A 666 -14.27 -2.24 1.45
C ASP A 666 -13.36 -3.44 1.16
N SER A 667 -12.29 -3.57 1.95
CA SER A 667 -11.32 -4.65 1.83
C SER A 667 -11.86 -6.01 2.28
N GLU A 668 -12.92 -6.07 3.09
CA GLU A 668 -13.51 -7.31 3.63
C GLU A 668 -13.79 -8.35 2.52
N TYR A 669 -14.37 -7.90 1.41
CA TYR A 669 -14.75 -8.75 0.27
C TYR A 669 -13.55 -9.32 -0.50
N VAL A 670 -12.34 -8.82 -0.25
CA VAL A 670 -11.09 -9.21 -0.93
C VAL A 670 -10.13 -9.95 0.03
N LEU A 671 -10.47 -10.03 1.32
CA LEU A 671 -9.72 -10.82 2.28
C LEU A 671 -9.92 -12.32 2.04
N SER A 672 -8.97 -13.12 2.52
CA SER A 672 -9.05 -14.58 2.41
C SER A 672 -10.21 -15.14 3.22
N LEU A 673 -10.86 -16.19 2.70
CA LEU A 673 -12.01 -16.88 3.33
C LEU A 673 -11.90 -17.17 4.84
N PRO A 674 -10.73 -17.51 5.43
CA PRO A 674 -10.64 -17.79 6.86
C PRO A 674 -10.64 -16.54 7.75
N VAL A 675 -10.64 -15.34 7.17
CA VAL A 675 -10.67 -14.07 7.88
C VAL A 675 -12.12 -13.63 8.07
N GLN A 676 -12.47 -13.34 9.31
CA GLN A 676 -13.76 -12.80 9.71
C GLN A 676 -13.59 -11.37 10.20
N THR A 677 -14.51 -10.50 9.78
CA THR A 677 -14.56 -9.12 10.28
C THR A 677 -15.24 -9.13 11.63
N LEU A 678 -14.59 -8.53 12.63
CA LEU A 678 -15.15 -8.36 13.97
C LEU A 678 -15.66 -6.93 14.10
N ASP A 679 -16.94 -6.74 13.80
CA ASP A 679 -17.60 -5.44 13.90
C ASP A 679 -18.16 -5.20 15.30
N LEU A 680 -17.59 -4.22 16.01
CA LEU A 680 -18.21 -3.74 17.24
C LEU A 680 -19.44 -2.88 16.91
N PRO A 681 -20.53 -2.95 17.70
CA PRO A 681 -21.75 -2.16 17.48
C PRO A 681 -21.48 -0.65 17.35
N GLU A 682 -20.43 -0.18 18.02
CA GLU A 682 -20.04 1.23 18.12
C GLU A 682 -19.27 1.73 16.89
N GLN A 683 -18.84 0.83 16.00
CA GLN A 683 -18.06 1.14 14.79
C GLN A 683 -18.91 1.06 13.52
N ARG A 684 -20.17 0.65 13.63
CA ARG A 684 -21.09 0.47 12.50
C ARG A 684 -21.46 1.75 11.75
N HIS A 685 -21.17 2.93 12.30
CA HIS A 685 -21.46 4.22 11.65
C HIS A 685 -20.41 4.64 10.61
N THR A 686 -19.24 4.02 10.66
CA THR A 686 -18.04 4.43 9.95
C THR A 686 -18.16 4.31 8.43
N ASN A 687 -18.90 3.30 7.95
CA ASN A 687 -18.98 2.98 6.52
C ASN A 687 -19.67 4.08 5.68
N ALA A 688 -20.56 4.86 6.29
CA ALA A 688 -21.28 5.94 5.60
C ALA A 688 -20.46 7.23 5.48
N SER A 689 -19.46 7.42 6.35
CA SER A 689 -18.58 8.61 6.36
C SER A 689 -17.62 8.65 5.16
N ASP A 690 -17.05 7.50 4.79
CA ASP A 690 -16.14 7.39 3.63
C ASP A 690 -16.87 7.56 2.28
N GLY A 691 -18.15 7.18 2.21
CA GLY A 691 -18.97 7.29 1.01
C GLY A 691 -19.27 8.74 0.57
N GLN A 692 -19.25 9.72 1.48
CA GLN A 692 -19.51 11.12 1.13
C GLN A 692 -18.34 11.81 0.41
N LEU A 693 -17.09 11.38 0.63
CA LEU A 693 -15.92 11.99 -0.02
C LEU A 693 -15.76 11.59 -1.51
N SER A 694 -16.32 10.44 -1.91
CA SER A 694 -16.15 9.90 -3.27
C SER A 694 -17.11 10.50 -4.32
N ALA A 695 -17.97 11.44 -3.92
CA ALA A 695 -19.05 11.99 -4.76
C ALA A 695 -18.70 13.30 -5.49
N LEU A 696 -17.50 13.85 -5.29
CA LEU A 696 -17.07 15.09 -5.93
C LEU A 696 -16.17 14.77 -7.13
N THR A 697 -16.56 15.22 -8.33
CA THR A 697 -15.69 15.15 -9.51
C THR A 697 -14.57 16.19 -9.40
N ALA A 698 -13.41 15.93 -10.01
CA ALA A 698 -12.25 16.83 -9.97
C ALA A 698 -12.60 18.27 -10.36
N ASP A 699 -13.51 18.46 -11.33
CA ASP A 699 -13.98 19.78 -11.77
C ASP A 699 -14.80 20.51 -10.68
N SER A 700 -15.64 19.81 -9.91
CA SER A 700 -16.40 20.42 -8.80
C SER A 700 -15.55 20.64 -7.54
N LEU A 701 -14.45 19.89 -7.37
CA LEU A 701 -13.43 20.17 -6.37
C LEU A 701 -12.64 21.44 -6.73
N LEU A 702 -12.26 21.60 -8.00
CA LEU A 702 -11.61 22.81 -8.51
C LEU A 702 -12.50 24.04 -8.34
N ASP A 703 -13.77 23.96 -8.76
CA ASP A 703 -14.74 25.06 -8.58
C ASP A 703 -14.94 25.41 -7.09
N ALA A 704 -14.99 24.41 -6.21
CA ALA A 704 -15.16 24.63 -4.76
C ALA A 704 -13.92 25.26 -4.09
N VAL A 705 -12.72 24.96 -4.59
CA VAL A 705 -11.45 25.56 -4.15
C VAL A 705 -11.35 27.00 -4.65
N THR A 706 -11.73 27.27 -5.90
CA THR A 706 -11.70 28.63 -6.48
C THR A 706 -12.77 29.55 -5.89
N ASP A 707 -13.93 29.02 -5.48
CA ASP A 707 -15.02 29.80 -4.88
C ASP A 707 -14.87 30.04 -3.36
N HIS A 708 -13.84 29.48 -2.72
CA HIS A 708 -13.63 29.63 -1.28
C HIS A 708 -13.13 31.04 -0.90
N ARG A 709 -13.91 31.74 -0.06
CA ARG A 709 -13.60 33.11 0.41
C ARG A 709 -12.40 33.22 1.36
N HIS A 710 -11.82 32.10 1.80
CA HIS A 710 -10.69 32.05 2.72
C HIS A 710 -9.52 31.32 2.07
N ARG A 711 -8.31 31.82 2.29
CA ARG A 711 -7.06 31.29 1.72
C ARG A 711 -6.87 29.83 2.17
N ILE A 712 -6.96 28.90 1.22
CA ILE A 712 -6.67 27.48 1.46
C ILE A 712 -5.15 27.32 1.37
N SER A 713 -4.50 27.05 2.50
CA SER A 713 -3.05 26.86 2.57
C SER A 713 -2.61 25.42 2.27
N VAL A 714 -3.52 24.45 2.42
CA VAL A 714 -3.23 23.02 2.19
C VAL A 714 -4.42 22.33 1.51
N ILE A 715 -4.17 21.62 0.41
CA ILE A 715 -5.16 20.73 -0.25
C ILE A 715 -4.73 19.28 -0.05
N LEU A 716 -5.68 18.45 0.42
CA LEU A 716 -5.50 17.02 0.56
C LEU A 716 -6.10 16.29 -0.66
N ASP A 717 -5.26 15.94 -1.63
CA ASP A 717 -5.68 15.17 -2.83
C ASP A 717 -5.68 13.67 -2.52
N VAL A 718 -6.80 13.17 -2.01
CA VAL A 718 -6.99 11.75 -1.66
C VAL A 718 -7.13 10.93 -2.95
N GLY A 719 -6.15 10.07 -3.23
CA GLY A 719 -6.15 9.20 -4.40
C GLY A 719 -5.65 9.84 -5.71
N ALA A 720 -4.98 11.00 -5.63
CA ALA A 720 -4.44 11.72 -6.78
C ALA A 720 -5.49 11.95 -7.90
N GLN A 721 -6.71 12.36 -7.51
CA GLN A 721 -7.83 12.50 -8.43
C GLN A 721 -7.74 13.79 -9.25
N THR A 722 -7.20 14.85 -8.68
CA THR A 722 -7.24 16.20 -9.25
C THR A 722 -6.09 16.52 -10.21
N ILE A 723 -4.98 15.75 -10.22
CA ILE A 723 -3.80 16.17 -10.99
C ILE A 723 -3.08 15.02 -11.74
N GLU A 724 -3.36 14.86 -13.03
CA GLU A 724 -2.53 14.05 -13.97
C GLU A 724 -1.27 14.79 -14.46
N HIS A 725 -1.21 16.11 -14.22
CA HIS A 725 -0.11 17.00 -14.58
C HIS A 725 0.99 17.08 -13.49
N GLY A 726 2.21 17.47 -13.87
CA GLY A 726 3.30 17.68 -12.90
C GLY A 726 3.00 18.86 -11.94
N LYS A 727 3.64 18.90 -10.76
CA LYS A 727 3.51 20.03 -9.82
C LYS A 727 3.76 21.40 -10.48
N HIS A 728 4.65 21.45 -11.47
CA HIS A 728 4.96 22.65 -12.26
C HIS A 728 3.95 23.00 -13.37
N GLU A 729 3.10 22.07 -13.79
CA GLU A 729 2.06 22.31 -14.78
C GLU A 729 0.78 22.87 -14.14
N PHE A 730 0.48 22.48 -12.89
CA PHE A 730 -0.62 23.03 -12.09
C PHE A 730 -0.40 24.51 -11.76
N ALA A 731 0.83 24.88 -11.38
CA ALA A 731 1.23 26.28 -11.14
C ALA A 731 1.23 27.17 -12.39
N ARG A 732 1.01 26.61 -13.59
CA ARG A 732 0.90 27.37 -14.85
C ARG A 732 -0.54 27.52 -15.35
N SER A 733 -1.48 26.75 -14.79
CA SER A 733 -2.90 26.86 -15.11
C SER A 733 -3.64 27.82 -14.17
N ASP A 734 -3.06 28.12 -13.00
CA ASP A 734 -3.45 29.27 -12.20
C ASP A 734 -2.77 30.51 -12.80
N ASP A 735 -3.57 31.43 -13.34
CA ASP A 735 -3.14 32.69 -13.95
C ASP A 735 -2.73 33.76 -12.91
N ASP A 736 -2.53 33.37 -11.64
CA ASP A 736 -2.03 34.23 -10.57
C ASP A 736 -0.71 33.68 -10.02
N ASP A 737 0.30 34.55 -9.93
CA ASP A 737 1.67 34.31 -9.44
C ASP A 737 1.69 33.86 -7.93
N ASP A 738 1.15 32.70 -7.58
CA ASP A 738 1.06 32.22 -6.20
C ASP A 738 1.99 31.01 -5.94
N GLU A 739 3.22 31.29 -5.49
CA GLU A 739 4.24 30.29 -5.13
C GLU A 739 4.03 29.56 -3.78
N ASP A 740 2.92 29.77 -3.06
CA ASP A 740 2.78 29.38 -1.63
C ASP A 740 1.74 28.26 -1.31
N MET A 741 1.08 27.63 -2.28
CA MET A 741 0.06 26.60 -2.00
C MET A 741 0.69 25.19 -1.82
N GLU A 742 0.53 24.56 -0.65
CA GLU A 742 1.10 23.24 -0.36
C GLU A 742 0.06 22.11 -0.58
N ILE A 743 0.22 21.32 -1.64
CA ILE A 743 -0.64 20.15 -1.88
C ILE A 743 -0.01 18.94 -1.19
N VAL A 744 -0.71 18.41 -0.19
CA VAL A 744 -0.30 17.23 0.58
C VAL A 744 -1.12 16.03 0.14
N GLU A 745 -0.46 15.11 -0.56
CA GLU A 745 -1.09 13.88 -1.06
C GLU A 745 -1.25 12.87 0.07
N ILE A 746 -2.46 12.34 0.26
CA ILE A 746 -2.75 11.30 1.25
C ILE A 746 -3.21 10.04 0.50
N ASP A 747 -2.55 8.93 0.83
CA ASP A 747 -2.65 7.59 0.25
C ASP A 747 -3.95 6.87 0.63
#